data_AF-A0A0L7KR20-F1
#
_entry.id   AF-A0A0L7KR20-F1
#
_cell.length_a   1.000
_cell.length_b   1.000
_cell.length_c   1.000
_cell.angle_alpha   90.00
_cell.angle_beta   90.00
_cell.angle_gamma   90.00
#
_symmetry.space_group_name_H-M   'P 1'
#
loop_
_entity.id
_entity.type
_entity.pdbx_description
1 polymer ?
#
loop_
_entity_poly.entity_id
_entity_poly.type
_entity_poly.pdbx_seq_one_letter_code
_entity_poly.pdbx_strand_id
1 'polypeptide(L)'
;ESSLESVRACTLRGQLELVRLDDPVPIDEVEPASEIVKRFATAMNRIGGKSNTGEGGENADRYLNQIKMAQGAKPGEGGELPVGLISPPPHHDIYSIEDLAELIYDLKCANPRARISVKLVSESAGLPWELGVAETHQVLVLNDLRSRVVVQADGQIRTGFDVMVAALLGADEVVVQADGQIRTGFDVMVRQHMAEVGVRKFQDLIGRTDLLKVRENNENPKARLLNLNGTRINISLTGSAGQSFCAFLSKGITVTLEGDANDYVGVGDHGCEYMTAGTVLILGLTGRNFAAGMSGGIAYVNDVDGSFSSKCNPEMVELLPLELKDDLNVVKQLLEEFVEYTGSIIASDLLKSWPEPAKQFVKVFPFEYQRALKSMAIKQPSAPKVDANGTENGILDIEETVRDVELDKKNLEKVLDKTRGFIKYPRETTMYRPAEKRLRDWEEIYNPQHVRRGLRVQAARCMECGVPFCQSGHGCPLGNIIPKWNDLIFKGNWKEALYHLLQTNNFPEFTGRVCPAPCEGACVLGISEPPVTIKNIECAIIDNAFESGWIQPEAGYTVTVFERNDRPGGLLQYGIPTMKLSKEVVMRRVRLLTAEGIAFKCNVDGRQLNGIHFAMEFLENWQKKQVGSTRQKDAPELNAKDKNVLVIGGGDT
;
A
#
# COMPACT_ATOMS: atom_id res chain seq x y z
N GLU A 1 -26.31 -4.45 -28.42
CA GLU A 1 -26.18 -3.02 -28.76
C GLU A 1 -25.90 -2.16 -27.54
N SER A 2 -26.80 -2.10 -26.55
CA SER A 2 -26.70 -1.26 -25.34
C SER A 2 -25.33 -1.24 -24.62
N SER A 3 -24.62 -2.36 -24.54
CA SER A 3 -23.26 -2.42 -23.94
C SER A 3 -22.22 -1.65 -24.75
N LEU A 4 -22.30 -1.67 -26.09
CA LEU A 4 -21.36 -0.98 -26.97
C LEU A 4 -21.60 0.54 -26.96
N GLU A 5 -22.87 0.95 -26.85
CA GLU A 5 -23.25 2.36 -26.69
C GLU A 5 -22.76 2.92 -25.35
N SER A 6 -22.85 2.14 -24.27
CA SER A 6 -22.28 2.51 -22.97
C SER A 6 -20.75 2.64 -23.00
N VAL A 7 -20.03 1.72 -23.68
CA VAL A 7 -18.57 1.84 -23.88
C VAL A 7 -18.24 3.10 -24.68
N ARG A 8 -18.98 3.40 -25.76
CA ARG A 8 -18.82 4.63 -26.57
C ARG A 8 -19.11 5.92 -25.80
N ALA A 9 -20.04 5.90 -24.85
CA ALA A 9 -20.38 7.07 -24.04
C ALA A 9 -19.44 7.31 -22.84
N CYS A 10 -18.84 6.25 -22.28
CA CYS A 10 -18.21 6.30 -20.95
C CYS A 10 -16.74 5.87 -20.88
N THR A 11 -16.07 5.54 -21.99
CA THR A 11 -14.67 5.06 -21.99
C THR A 11 -13.79 5.72 -23.05
N LEU A 12 -12.48 5.77 -22.79
CA LEU A 12 -11.49 6.36 -23.71
C LEU A 12 -11.44 5.58 -25.04
N ARG A 13 -11.32 4.24 -24.96
CA ARG A 13 -11.39 3.35 -26.12
C ARG A 13 -12.72 3.44 -26.88
N GLY A 14 -13.80 3.88 -26.24
CA GLY A 14 -15.08 4.17 -26.88
C GLY A 14 -15.02 5.25 -27.98
N GLN A 15 -13.95 6.07 -28.00
CA GLN A 15 -13.67 7.06 -29.05
C GLN A 15 -12.73 6.52 -30.15
N LEU A 16 -12.30 5.26 -30.05
CA LEU A 16 -11.30 4.61 -30.92
C LEU A 16 -11.93 3.50 -31.79
N GLU A 17 -11.07 2.79 -32.53
CA GLU A 17 -11.34 2.36 -33.90
C GLU A 17 -10.15 1.48 -34.43
N LEU A 18 -10.27 0.58 -35.45
CA LEU A 18 -9.17 -0.12 -36.21
C LEU A 18 -9.13 0.12 -37.77
N VAL A 19 -8.02 0.57 -38.42
CA VAL A 19 -8.01 1.11 -39.83
C VAL A 19 -8.22 0.01 -40.88
N ARG A 20 -9.25 0.17 -41.73
CA ARG A 20 -9.49 -0.72 -42.87
C ARG A 20 -8.72 -0.32 -44.13
N LEU A 21 -8.34 -1.31 -44.95
CA LEU A 21 -7.78 -1.11 -46.28
C LEU A 21 -8.87 -1.11 -47.37
N ASP A 22 -8.58 -0.49 -48.52
CA ASP A 22 -9.49 -0.46 -49.68
C ASP A 22 -9.66 -1.84 -50.35
N ASP A 23 -8.71 -2.76 -50.17
CA ASP A 23 -8.73 -4.14 -50.68
C ASP A 23 -8.29 -5.11 -49.55
N PRO A 24 -9.23 -5.77 -48.84
CA PRO A 24 -8.95 -6.57 -47.65
C PRO A 24 -8.50 -8.00 -47.97
N VAL A 25 -7.83 -8.65 -47.03
CA VAL A 25 -7.28 -10.00 -47.19
C VAL A 25 -8.39 -11.06 -47.02
N PRO A 26 -8.40 -12.17 -47.80
CA PRO A 26 -9.34 -13.27 -47.58
C PRO A 26 -9.25 -13.85 -46.16
N ILE A 27 -10.41 -14.08 -45.52
CA ILE A 27 -10.46 -14.53 -44.12
C ILE A 27 -9.70 -15.85 -43.90
N ASP A 28 -9.69 -16.74 -44.89
CA ASP A 28 -9.00 -18.02 -44.91
C ASP A 28 -7.47 -17.92 -44.98
N GLU A 29 -6.90 -16.78 -45.41
CA GLU A 29 -5.46 -16.50 -45.28
C GLU A 29 -5.05 -16.01 -43.89
N VAL A 30 -5.97 -15.39 -43.14
CA VAL A 30 -5.72 -14.99 -41.75
C VAL A 30 -5.82 -16.24 -40.87
N GLU A 31 -4.90 -16.40 -39.91
CA GLU A 31 -4.80 -17.62 -39.10
C GLU A 31 -6.19 -18.08 -38.60
N PRO A 32 -6.60 -19.38 -38.74
CA PRO A 32 -8.00 -19.90 -38.68
C PRO A 32 -8.86 -19.57 -37.45
N ALA A 33 -9.82 -20.40 -37.06
CA ALA A 33 -10.23 -20.51 -35.65
C ALA A 33 -9.41 -21.59 -34.91
N SER A 34 -8.08 -21.77 -35.19
CA SER A 34 -7.18 -22.88 -34.75
C SER A 34 -6.01 -22.64 -33.73
N GLU A 35 -5.29 -21.48 -33.70
CA GLU A 35 -4.09 -21.03 -32.89
C GLU A 35 -4.03 -19.76 -31.89
N ILE A 36 -4.66 -18.55 -32.05
CA ILE A 36 -4.74 -17.31 -31.19
C ILE A 36 -5.39 -17.30 -29.76
N VAL A 37 -6.72 -17.54 -29.50
CA VAL A 37 -7.44 -17.67 -28.17
C VAL A 37 -6.65 -18.33 -27.04
N LYS A 38 -5.56 -19.05 -27.33
CA LYS A 38 -4.42 -19.21 -26.40
C LYS A 38 -4.14 -17.94 -25.57
N ARG A 39 -4.36 -16.74 -26.13
CA ARG A 39 -4.17 -15.38 -25.58
C ARG A 39 -5.27 -14.91 -24.63
N PHE A 40 -6.39 -15.63 -24.50
CA PHE A 40 -7.53 -15.24 -23.64
C PHE A 40 -7.50 -15.99 -22.29
N ALA A 41 -8.03 -15.38 -21.22
CA ALA A 41 -7.78 -15.81 -19.84
C ALA A 41 -9.02 -16.00 -18.92
N THR A 42 -10.17 -16.48 -19.42
CA THR A 42 -11.37 -16.73 -18.58
C THR A 42 -12.19 -17.98 -18.93
N ALA A 43 -12.22 -18.94 -18.00
CA ALA A 43 -13.01 -20.20 -18.05
C ALA A 43 -12.71 -21.16 -19.24
N MET A 44 -11.46 -21.23 -19.70
CA MET A 44 -11.15 -21.69 -21.07
C MET A 44 -10.65 -23.13 -21.28
N ASN A 45 -10.60 -24.02 -20.27
CA ASN A 45 -10.05 -25.39 -20.43
C ASN A 45 -10.65 -26.21 -21.58
N ARG A 46 -11.89 -25.94 -22.00
CA ARG A 46 -12.56 -26.59 -23.14
C ARG A 46 -12.18 -25.99 -24.50
N ILE A 47 -11.82 -24.71 -24.54
CA ILE A 47 -11.53 -23.96 -25.78
C ILE A 47 -10.04 -23.70 -26.00
N GLY A 48 -9.19 -23.75 -24.97
CA GLY A 48 -7.72 -23.75 -25.12
C GLY A 48 -6.99 -22.46 -24.72
N GLY A 49 -7.70 -21.47 -24.19
CA GLY A 49 -7.10 -20.35 -23.43
C GLY A 49 -6.85 -20.71 -21.96
N LYS A 50 -6.62 -19.70 -21.12
CA LYS A 50 -6.29 -19.81 -19.68
C LYS A 50 -7.50 -19.46 -18.78
N SER A 51 -7.41 -19.64 -17.47
CA SER A 51 -8.50 -19.28 -16.54
C SER A 51 -8.05 -19.17 -15.07
N ASN A 52 -8.92 -18.60 -14.21
CA ASN A 52 -8.53 -17.76 -13.07
C ASN A 52 -9.28 -18.06 -11.69
N THR A 53 -8.59 -18.42 -10.57
CA THR A 53 -9.04 -18.76 -9.17
C THR A 53 -9.54 -17.54 -8.39
N GLY A 54 -8.59 -16.69 -7.96
CA GLY A 54 -8.65 -15.77 -6.82
C GLY A 54 -7.44 -15.96 -5.89
N GLU A 55 -7.33 -15.12 -4.86
CA GLU A 55 -6.30 -15.19 -3.81
C GLU A 55 -6.54 -16.33 -2.80
N GLY A 56 -7.78 -16.81 -2.66
CA GLY A 56 -8.19 -17.87 -1.71
C GLY A 56 -7.79 -19.31 -2.07
N GLY A 57 -6.75 -19.52 -2.89
CA GLY A 57 -6.26 -20.85 -3.29
C GLY A 57 -7.18 -21.66 -4.23
N GLU A 58 -6.83 -22.93 -4.48
CA GLU A 58 -7.64 -23.90 -5.24
C GLU A 58 -7.80 -25.22 -4.44
N ASN A 59 -8.98 -25.86 -4.49
CA ASN A 59 -9.14 -27.21 -3.94
C ASN A 59 -8.34 -28.23 -4.79
N ALA A 60 -7.48 -29.01 -4.15
CA ALA A 60 -6.66 -30.05 -4.78
C ALA A 60 -7.45 -31.08 -5.60
N ASP A 61 -8.73 -31.35 -5.27
CA ASP A 61 -9.59 -32.25 -6.06
C ASP A 61 -9.76 -31.77 -7.52
N ARG A 62 -9.63 -30.47 -7.79
CA ARG A 62 -9.66 -29.91 -9.15
C ARG A 62 -8.45 -30.29 -10.00
N TYR A 63 -7.33 -30.69 -9.40
CA TYR A 63 -6.21 -31.23 -10.16
C TYR A 63 -6.53 -32.60 -10.79
N LEU A 64 -7.54 -33.31 -10.28
CA LEU A 64 -8.12 -34.49 -10.95
C LEU A 64 -9.13 -34.10 -12.05
N ASN A 65 -9.83 -32.96 -11.93
CA ASN A 65 -10.77 -32.45 -12.94
C ASN A 65 -10.88 -30.90 -12.98
N GLN A 66 -10.17 -30.29 -13.94
CA GLN A 66 -10.20 -28.86 -14.36
C GLN A 66 -9.65 -27.79 -13.39
N ILE A 67 -8.60 -27.08 -13.83
CA ILE A 67 -7.79 -26.07 -13.13
C ILE A 67 -8.24 -24.63 -13.48
N LYS A 68 -8.13 -23.66 -12.55
CA LYS A 68 -8.54 -22.26 -12.79
C LYS A 68 -7.85 -21.27 -11.81
N MET A 69 -6.83 -20.44 -12.17
CA MET A 69 -5.82 -19.72 -11.30
C MET A 69 -5.67 -18.13 -11.39
N ALA A 70 -5.95 -17.35 -10.32
CA ALA A 70 -6.11 -15.86 -10.08
C ALA A 70 -7.49 -15.13 -10.30
N GLN A 71 -7.78 -13.96 -9.66
CA GLN A 71 -8.75 -12.90 -10.05
C GLN A 71 -8.66 -11.81 -8.95
N GLY A 72 -8.69 -10.52 -9.31
CA GLY A 72 -8.63 -9.41 -8.34
C GLY A 72 -9.45 -8.19 -8.75
N ALA A 73 -9.75 -7.31 -7.80
CA ALA A 73 -10.65 -6.16 -7.98
C ALA A 73 -10.29 -4.89 -7.17
N LYS A 74 -9.21 -4.90 -6.38
CA LYS A 74 -8.76 -3.77 -5.54
C LYS A 74 -7.25 -3.53 -5.70
N PRO A 75 -6.81 -2.28 -5.94
CA PRO A 75 -5.40 -1.89 -5.81
C PRO A 75 -5.14 -1.21 -4.45
N GLY A 76 -4.04 -1.57 -3.78
CA GLY A 76 -3.56 -0.88 -2.56
C GLY A 76 -4.15 -1.37 -1.22
N GLU A 77 -5.05 -2.35 -1.25
CA GLU A 77 -5.56 -3.07 -0.09
C GLU A 77 -5.35 -4.58 -0.33
N GLY A 78 -5.01 -5.33 0.72
CA GLY A 78 -4.98 -6.80 0.63
C GLY A 78 -6.39 -7.38 0.50
N GLY A 79 -6.50 -8.59 -0.05
CA GLY A 79 -7.78 -9.26 -0.28
C GLY A 79 -8.62 -9.43 1.00
N GLU A 80 -9.86 -8.98 0.94
CA GLU A 80 -10.87 -9.15 2.00
C GLU A 80 -11.84 -10.28 1.65
N LEU A 81 -12.15 -11.15 2.62
CA LEU A 81 -13.27 -12.08 2.56
C LEU A 81 -14.32 -11.74 3.63
N PRO A 82 -15.64 -11.94 3.39
CA PRO A 82 -16.73 -11.59 4.33
C PRO A 82 -16.72 -12.31 5.70
N VAL A 83 -15.70 -13.13 5.96
CA VAL A 83 -15.48 -13.88 7.21
C VAL A 83 -14.42 -13.25 8.12
N GLY A 84 -13.99 -12.01 7.83
CA GLY A 84 -13.00 -11.28 8.64
C GLY A 84 -11.54 -11.56 8.30
N LEU A 85 -11.27 -12.36 7.26
CA LEU A 85 -9.92 -12.49 6.70
C LEU A 85 -9.61 -11.26 5.85
N ILE A 86 -8.69 -10.43 6.34
CA ILE A 86 -8.09 -9.29 5.64
C ILE A 86 -6.63 -9.66 5.41
N SER A 87 -6.19 -9.68 4.15
CA SER A 87 -4.80 -9.98 3.81
C SER A 87 -3.90 -8.75 4.08
N PRO A 88 -2.61 -8.94 4.40
CA PRO A 88 -1.68 -7.81 4.50
C PRO A 88 -1.62 -7.00 3.19
N PRO A 89 -1.56 -5.66 3.22
CA PRO A 89 -1.44 -4.85 2.01
C PRO A 89 -0.13 -5.08 1.20
N PRO A 90 1.06 -5.23 1.82
CA PRO A 90 2.25 -5.70 1.12
C PRO A 90 2.34 -7.23 1.14
N HIS A 91 3.03 -7.81 0.16
CA HIS A 91 3.59 -9.15 0.32
C HIS A 91 4.79 -9.04 1.27
N HIS A 92 4.83 -9.78 2.38
CA HIS A 92 5.91 -9.62 3.37
C HIS A 92 7.29 -10.06 2.82
N ASP A 93 7.30 -10.89 1.78
CA ASP A 93 8.51 -11.27 1.04
C ASP A 93 8.80 -10.33 -0.16
N ILE A 94 8.20 -9.12 -0.23
CA ILE A 94 8.48 -8.11 -1.27
C ILE A 94 8.44 -6.69 -0.69
N TYR A 95 9.59 -6.14 -0.35
CA TYR A 95 9.75 -4.73 0.05
C TYR A 95 10.52 -3.89 -0.98
N SER A 96 11.15 -4.53 -1.96
CA SER A 96 11.99 -3.93 -3.00
C SER A 96 11.84 -4.62 -4.37
N ILE A 97 12.63 -4.21 -5.37
CA ILE A 97 12.61 -4.82 -6.71
C ILE A 97 13.48 -6.09 -6.78
N GLU A 98 14.49 -6.16 -5.93
CA GLU A 98 15.37 -7.31 -5.73
C GLU A 98 14.63 -8.44 -4.99
N ASP A 99 13.79 -8.14 -3.99
CA ASP A 99 12.93 -9.16 -3.34
C ASP A 99 11.93 -9.77 -4.34
N LEU A 100 11.34 -8.93 -5.22
CA LEU A 100 10.47 -9.40 -6.29
C LEU A 100 11.23 -10.33 -7.26
N ALA A 101 12.52 -10.08 -7.50
CA ALA A 101 13.35 -10.94 -8.33
C ALA A 101 13.63 -12.30 -7.65
N GLU A 102 13.86 -12.31 -6.34
CA GLU A 102 14.07 -13.54 -5.56
C GLU A 102 12.79 -14.38 -5.50
N LEU A 103 11.62 -13.78 -5.24
CA LEU A 103 10.35 -14.51 -5.29
C LEU A 103 10.04 -15.07 -6.70
N ILE A 104 10.40 -14.34 -7.77
CA ILE A 104 10.32 -14.85 -9.14
C ILE A 104 11.27 -16.05 -9.34
N TYR A 105 12.45 -16.02 -8.74
CA TYR A 105 13.43 -17.12 -8.76
C TYR A 105 12.92 -18.35 -7.99
N ASP A 106 12.34 -18.18 -6.80
CA ASP A 106 11.75 -19.27 -6.01
C ASP A 106 10.60 -19.96 -6.74
N LEU A 107 9.66 -19.17 -7.28
CA LEU A 107 8.54 -19.70 -8.07
C LEU A 107 9.04 -20.43 -9.34
N LYS A 108 10.18 -20.03 -9.89
CA LYS A 108 10.88 -20.72 -10.98
C LYS A 108 11.60 -21.98 -10.54
N CYS A 109 12.19 -22.02 -9.36
CA CYS A 109 12.79 -23.23 -8.79
C CYS A 109 11.72 -24.28 -8.43
N ALA A 110 10.61 -23.84 -7.83
CA ALA A 110 9.46 -24.69 -7.52
C ALA A 110 8.72 -25.20 -8.77
N ASN A 111 8.63 -24.39 -9.84
CA ASN A 111 8.04 -24.82 -11.12
C ASN A 111 8.76 -24.22 -12.35
N PRO A 112 9.85 -24.87 -12.84
CA PRO A 112 10.63 -24.37 -13.98
C PRO A 112 9.83 -24.21 -15.28
N ARG A 113 8.71 -24.94 -15.42
CA ARG A 113 7.83 -24.93 -16.60
C ARG A 113 6.78 -23.81 -16.56
N ALA A 114 6.51 -23.21 -15.41
CA ALA A 114 5.58 -22.09 -15.30
C ALA A 114 6.16 -20.82 -15.95
N ARG A 115 5.28 -19.99 -16.55
CA ARG A 115 5.60 -18.57 -16.80
C ARG A 115 5.11 -17.81 -15.58
N ILE A 116 5.97 -17.01 -14.96
CA ILE A 116 5.60 -16.14 -13.84
C ILE A 116 5.07 -14.82 -14.43
N SER A 117 4.02 -14.27 -13.84
CA SER A 117 3.37 -13.04 -14.28
C SER A 117 3.12 -12.13 -13.08
N VAL A 118 3.77 -10.97 -13.04
CA VAL A 118 3.52 -9.94 -12.02
C VAL A 118 2.30 -9.14 -12.45
N LYS A 119 1.23 -9.16 -11.65
CA LYS A 119 0.03 -8.36 -11.93
C LYS A 119 0.18 -6.96 -11.33
N LEU A 120 0.52 -6.00 -12.18
CA LEU A 120 0.52 -4.57 -11.84
C LEU A 120 -0.85 -3.95 -12.10
N VAL A 121 -1.07 -2.74 -11.58
CA VAL A 121 -2.23 -1.89 -11.88
C VAL A 121 -1.71 -0.54 -12.37
N SER A 122 -2.36 0.03 -13.38
CA SER A 122 -2.07 1.39 -13.83
C SER A 122 -2.21 2.38 -12.68
N GLU A 123 -1.34 3.38 -12.63
CA GLU A 123 -1.02 4.18 -11.44
C GLU A 123 -2.23 4.71 -10.63
N SER A 124 -2.00 4.91 -9.32
CA SER A 124 -2.73 5.82 -8.43
C SER A 124 -4.26 5.88 -8.63
N ALA A 125 -4.96 4.89 -8.06
CA ALA A 125 -6.42 4.78 -8.04
C ALA A 125 -7.12 4.55 -9.40
N GLY A 126 -6.46 3.84 -10.32
CA GLY A 126 -7.14 3.16 -11.43
C GLY A 126 -7.28 4.00 -12.70
N LEU A 127 -6.15 4.51 -13.20
CA LEU A 127 -6.05 4.96 -14.59
C LEU A 127 -6.56 3.86 -15.56
N PRO A 128 -7.20 4.23 -16.69
CA PRO A 128 -7.64 3.26 -17.69
C PRO A 128 -6.50 2.36 -18.17
N TRP A 129 -6.76 1.05 -18.32
CA TRP A 129 -5.74 0.09 -18.74
C TRP A 129 -5.14 0.44 -20.11
N GLU A 130 -5.89 1.16 -20.94
CA GLU A 130 -5.44 1.72 -22.21
C GLU A 130 -4.14 2.53 -22.07
N LEU A 131 -3.98 3.29 -20.97
CA LEU A 131 -2.78 4.07 -20.70
C LEU A 131 -1.65 3.18 -20.19
N GLY A 132 -1.89 2.40 -19.13
CA GLY A 132 -0.87 1.56 -18.49
C GLY A 132 -0.28 0.49 -19.43
N VAL A 133 -1.08 -0.07 -20.34
CA VAL A 133 -0.60 -1.00 -21.37
C VAL A 133 0.30 -0.30 -22.39
N ALA A 134 -0.10 0.89 -22.86
CA ALA A 134 0.67 1.67 -23.82
C ALA A 134 2.01 2.16 -23.24
N GLU A 135 1.98 2.66 -22.01
CA GLU A 135 3.18 3.09 -21.26
C GLU A 135 4.11 1.90 -21.00
N THR A 136 3.60 0.79 -20.47
CA THR A 136 4.38 -0.46 -20.27
C THR A 136 5.02 -0.91 -21.57
N HIS A 137 4.29 -0.88 -22.68
CA HIS A 137 4.84 -1.24 -23.99
C HIS A 137 5.96 -0.30 -24.44
N GLN A 138 5.75 1.02 -24.36
CA GLN A 138 6.73 2.03 -24.76
C GLN A 138 8.01 1.95 -23.93
N VAL A 139 7.89 1.90 -22.60
CA VAL A 139 9.04 1.79 -21.68
C VAL A 139 9.84 0.51 -21.93
N LEU A 140 9.16 -0.63 -22.14
CA LEU A 140 9.83 -1.90 -22.47
C LEU A 140 10.51 -1.87 -23.85
N VAL A 141 10.01 -1.11 -24.83
CA VAL A 141 10.66 -0.94 -26.15
C VAL A 141 11.88 -0.03 -26.06
N LEU A 142 11.76 1.11 -25.37
CA LEU A 142 12.85 2.07 -25.17
C LEU A 142 14.07 1.46 -24.48
N ASN A 143 13.87 0.42 -23.67
CA ASN A 143 14.92 -0.28 -22.93
C ASN A 143 15.36 -1.64 -23.54
N ASP A 144 14.89 -2.03 -24.73
CA ASP A 144 15.11 -3.35 -25.35
C ASP A 144 14.75 -4.57 -24.44
N LEU A 145 13.68 -4.40 -23.65
CA LEU A 145 13.14 -5.44 -22.75
C LEU A 145 11.83 -6.05 -23.27
N ARG A 146 11.15 -5.42 -24.24
CA ARG A 146 9.83 -5.85 -24.74
C ARG A 146 9.81 -7.26 -25.34
N SER A 147 10.95 -7.73 -25.86
CA SER A 147 11.14 -9.09 -26.37
C SER A 147 11.19 -10.16 -25.27
N ARG A 148 11.46 -9.77 -24.03
CA ARG A 148 11.65 -10.67 -22.86
C ARG A 148 10.38 -10.86 -22.05
N VAL A 149 9.44 -9.91 -22.13
CA VAL A 149 8.23 -9.82 -21.30
C VAL A 149 6.97 -9.98 -22.16
N VAL A 150 5.99 -10.71 -21.65
CA VAL A 150 4.64 -10.82 -22.24
C VAL A 150 3.71 -9.87 -21.49
N VAL A 151 3.17 -8.88 -22.18
CA VAL A 151 2.26 -7.86 -21.61
C VAL A 151 0.82 -8.40 -21.67
N GLN A 152 0.10 -8.38 -20.55
CA GLN A 152 -1.29 -8.84 -20.48
C GLN A 152 -2.21 -7.72 -19.98
N ALA A 153 -3.33 -7.49 -20.68
CA ALA A 153 -4.32 -6.48 -20.30
C ALA A 153 -5.53 -7.09 -19.58
N ASP A 154 -6.02 -6.41 -18.53
CA ASP A 154 -7.24 -6.74 -17.77
C ASP A 154 -7.98 -5.45 -17.40
N GLY A 155 -9.30 -5.52 -17.20
CA GLY A 155 -10.14 -4.39 -16.78
C GLY A 155 -11.34 -4.16 -17.70
N GLN A 156 -12.45 -4.86 -17.43
CA GLN A 156 -13.73 -4.66 -18.15
C GLN A 156 -13.63 -4.81 -19.69
N ILE A 157 -12.70 -5.64 -20.17
CA ILE A 157 -12.66 -6.14 -21.55
C ILE A 157 -13.87 -7.07 -21.71
N ARG A 158 -14.86 -6.67 -22.51
CA ARG A 158 -16.17 -7.36 -22.67
C ARG A 158 -16.59 -7.56 -24.12
N THR A 159 -15.73 -7.20 -25.06
CA THR A 159 -15.92 -7.33 -26.50
C THR A 159 -14.57 -7.55 -27.18
N GLY A 160 -14.59 -8.05 -28.41
CA GLY A 160 -13.37 -8.08 -29.24
C GLY A 160 -12.83 -6.68 -29.59
N PHE A 161 -13.62 -5.61 -29.46
CA PHE A 161 -13.15 -4.23 -29.65
C PHE A 161 -12.04 -3.94 -28.64
N ASP A 162 -12.34 -4.21 -27.35
CA ASP A 162 -11.43 -4.03 -26.23
C ASP A 162 -10.14 -4.83 -26.42
N VAL A 163 -10.27 -6.06 -26.95
CA VAL A 163 -9.14 -6.96 -27.26
C VAL A 163 -8.19 -6.40 -28.30
N MET A 164 -8.70 -5.84 -29.41
CA MET A 164 -7.86 -5.30 -30.46
C MET A 164 -7.19 -4.00 -30.04
N VAL A 165 -7.90 -3.13 -29.33
CA VAL A 165 -7.31 -1.92 -28.74
C VAL A 165 -6.20 -2.29 -27.75
N ALA A 166 -6.39 -3.33 -26.91
CA ALA A 166 -5.31 -3.84 -26.06
C ALA A 166 -4.09 -4.34 -26.86
N ALA A 167 -4.29 -5.10 -27.94
CA ALA A 167 -3.19 -5.58 -28.77
C ALA A 167 -2.41 -4.44 -29.46
N LEU A 168 -3.12 -3.48 -30.04
CA LEU A 168 -2.54 -2.36 -30.78
C LEU A 168 -1.83 -1.35 -29.85
N LEU A 169 -2.30 -1.21 -28.61
CA LEU A 169 -1.58 -0.48 -27.55
C LEU A 169 -0.41 -1.29 -26.95
N GLY A 170 -0.26 -2.57 -27.30
CA GLY A 170 0.97 -3.34 -27.03
C GLY A 170 0.82 -4.63 -26.23
N ALA A 171 -0.39 -5.08 -25.89
CA ALA A 171 -0.60 -6.34 -25.17
C ALA A 171 -0.43 -7.59 -26.06
N ASP A 172 0.21 -8.62 -25.51
CA ASP A 172 0.31 -9.95 -26.14
C ASP A 172 -0.87 -10.87 -25.78
N GLU A 173 -1.49 -10.65 -24.62
CA GLU A 173 -2.57 -11.45 -24.04
C GLU A 173 -3.64 -10.57 -23.36
N VAL A 174 -4.86 -11.08 -23.16
CA VAL A 174 -6.00 -10.30 -22.63
C VAL A 174 -6.92 -11.11 -21.71
N VAL A 175 -7.47 -10.45 -20.69
CA VAL A 175 -8.41 -11.02 -19.72
C VAL A 175 -9.82 -10.48 -20.00
N VAL A 176 -10.68 -11.31 -20.60
CA VAL A 176 -12.08 -10.96 -20.91
C VAL A 176 -12.97 -11.23 -19.70
N GLN A 177 -13.84 -10.30 -19.28
CA GLN A 177 -14.78 -10.57 -18.19
C GLN A 177 -16.03 -11.30 -18.68
N ALA A 178 -16.33 -12.44 -18.06
CA ALA A 178 -17.50 -13.26 -18.37
C ALA A 178 -18.70 -12.84 -17.51
N ASP A 179 -19.57 -11.98 -18.05
CA ASP A 179 -20.96 -11.96 -17.64
C ASP A 179 -21.72 -13.16 -18.22
N GLY A 180 -22.86 -13.51 -17.61
CA GLY A 180 -23.52 -14.82 -17.75
C GLY A 180 -24.15 -15.15 -19.12
N GLN A 181 -23.81 -14.42 -20.17
CA GLN A 181 -24.33 -14.60 -21.53
C GLN A 181 -23.27 -14.79 -22.62
N ILE A 182 -21.97 -14.74 -22.32
CA ILE A 182 -20.92 -14.94 -23.34
C ILE A 182 -21.01 -16.37 -23.91
N ARG A 183 -21.47 -16.47 -25.15
CA ARG A 183 -21.47 -17.67 -25.99
C ARG A 183 -20.40 -17.54 -27.08
N THR A 184 -20.05 -18.69 -27.65
CA THR A 184 -19.34 -18.86 -28.94
C THR A 184 -19.72 -17.76 -29.94
N GLY A 185 -18.74 -17.11 -30.54
CA GLY A 185 -18.89 -15.89 -31.33
C GLY A 185 -17.82 -14.85 -31.05
N PHE A 186 -17.21 -14.84 -29.85
CA PHE A 186 -15.89 -14.22 -29.68
C PHE A 186 -14.84 -14.93 -30.54
N ASP A 187 -14.99 -16.23 -30.79
CA ASP A 187 -14.19 -16.98 -31.76
C ASP A 187 -14.55 -16.70 -33.22
N VAL A 188 -15.60 -15.91 -33.45
CA VAL A 188 -15.84 -15.16 -34.69
C VAL A 188 -15.51 -13.65 -34.53
N MET A 189 -14.93 -13.27 -33.36
CA MET A 189 -14.34 -11.96 -33.00
C MET A 189 -12.88 -11.86 -32.34
N VAL A 190 -11.77 -12.15 -33.09
CA VAL A 190 -10.32 -11.77 -32.95
C VAL A 190 -9.35 -11.39 -34.19
N ARG A 191 -9.20 -11.67 -35.53
CA ARG A 191 -9.55 -12.43 -36.82
C ARG A 191 -10.40 -11.89 -38.03
N GLN A 192 -11.68 -12.21 -38.24
CA GLN A 192 -12.53 -11.86 -39.41
C GLN A 192 -12.38 -10.41 -39.88
N HIS A 193 -12.13 -9.46 -38.97
CA HIS A 193 -11.74 -8.12 -39.37
C HIS A 193 -10.28 -7.66 -39.09
N MET A 194 -9.41 -8.55 -38.57
CA MET A 194 -7.96 -8.47 -38.88
C MET A 194 -7.75 -8.54 -40.41
N ALA A 195 -8.61 -9.32 -41.08
CA ALA A 195 -8.68 -9.39 -42.54
C ALA A 195 -9.01 -8.03 -43.18
N GLU A 196 -9.90 -7.24 -42.56
CA GLU A 196 -10.26 -5.88 -43.01
C GLU A 196 -9.13 -4.86 -42.81
N VAL A 197 -8.26 -5.05 -41.80
CA VAL A 197 -7.03 -4.24 -41.61
C VAL A 197 -5.79 -4.84 -42.30
N GLY A 198 -5.96 -5.92 -43.08
CA GLY A 198 -4.92 -6.53 -43.93
C GLY A 198 -3.89 -7.43 -43.21
N VAL A 199 -4.10 -7.78 -41.95
CA VAL A 199 -3.13 -8.48 -41.11
C VAL A 199 -3.44 -9.98 -41.00
N ARG A 200 -2.45 -10.84 -41.32
CA ARG A 200 -2.62 -12.31 -41.37
C ARG A 200 -2.36 -13.04 -40.06
N LYS A 201 -1.62 -12.44 -39.12
CA LYS A 201 -1.33 -13.02 -37.79
C LYS A 201 -1.46 -11.97 -36.69
N PHE A 202 -1.97 -12.37 -35.53
CA PHE A 202 -2.20 -11.48 -34.38
C PHE A 202 -0.90 -10.87 -33.87
N GLN A 203 0.23 -11.57 -34.02
CA GLN A 203 1.54 -11.06 -33.60
C GLN A 203 1.94 -9.79 -34.36
N ASP A 204 1.47 -9.61 -35.60
CA ASP A 204 1.82 -8.49 -36.47
C ASP A 204 0.98 -7.23 -36.16
N LEU A 205 0.03 -7.31 -35.21
CA LEU A 205 -0.77 -6.20 -34.67
C LEU A 205 -0.06 -5.47 -33.52
N ILE A 206 0.87 -6.13 -32.82
CA ILE A 206 1.24 -5.73 -31.47
C ILE A 206 2.07 -4.46 -31.51
N GLY A 207 1.55 -3.38 -30.90
CA GLY A 207 2.15 -2.05 -30.93
C GLY A 207 1.88 -1.22 -32.19
N ARG A 208 1.06 -1.71 -33.13
CA ARG A 208 0.73 -1.01 -34.39
C ARG A 208 -0.37 0.03 -34.21
N THR A 209 -0.11 1.06 -33.42
CA THR A 209 -1.07 2.15 -33.16
C THR A 209 -1.47 2.94 -34.42
N ASP A 210 -0.75 2.77 -35.52
CA ASP A 210 -1.10 3.31 -36.85
C ASP A 210 -2.35 2.65 -37.48
N LEU A 211 -2.80 1.50 -36.96
CA LEU A 211 -3.95 0.75 -37.49
C LEU A 211 -5.27 1.05 -36.74
N LEU A 212 -5.60 2.32 -36.40
CA LEU A 212 -6.80 2.71 -35.61
C LEU A 212 -7.91 3.59 -36.34
N LYS A 213 -8.89 3.01 -37.09
CA LYS A 213 -10.04 3.62 -37.87
C LYS A 213 -11.34 2.72 -38.22
N VAL A 214 -11.82 1.88 -37.28
CA VAL A 214 -12.98 0.92 -37.13
C VAL A 214 -13.03 -0.37 -38.01
N ARG A 215 -13.07 -1.64 -37.51
CA ARG A 215 -12.80 -2.35 -36.20
C ARG A 215 -12.30 -3.81 -36.54
N GLU A 216 -12.58 -4.85 -35.69
CA GLU A 216 -13.00 -6.32 -35.98
C GLU A 216 -11.70 -7.27 -36.12
N ASN A 217 -11.46 -8.60 -35.80
CA ASN A 217 -12.02 -9.73 -34.95
C ASN A 217 -12.69 -11.02 -35.70
N ASN A 218 -12.75 -12.44 -35.64
CA ASN A 218 -12.39 -13.95 -35.27
C ASN A 218 -11.19 -14.61 -34.37
N GLU A 219 -11.31 -15.71 -33.57
CA GLU A 219 -10.19 -16.25 -32.67
C GLU A 219 -9.42 -17.49 -33.20
N ASN A 220 -8.76 -18.42 -32.39
CA ASN A 220 -7.81 -19.56 -32.76
C ASN A 220 -7.13 -20.41 -31.50
N PRO A 221 -7.17 -21.75 -31.16
CA PRO A 221 -6.53 -22.39 -29.90
C PRO A 221 -5.22 -23.32 -29.86
N LYS A 222 -4.91 -24.13 -28.79
CA LYS A 222 -3.98 -25.35 -28.72
C LYS A 222 -2.42 -25.32 -28.69
N ALA A 223 -1.82 -25.80 -27.59
CA ALA A 223 -0.62 -26.69 -27.53
C ALA A 223 -0.57 -27.38 -26.15
N ARG A 224 -0.09 -28.64 -25.99
CA ARG A 224 -0.30 -29.44 -24.75
C ARG A 224 0.74 -30.55 -24.53
N LEU A 225 0.87 -30.99 -23.27
CA LEU A 225 1.50 -32.22 -22.72
C LEU A 225 3.01 -32.18 -22.38
N LEU A 226 3.36 -32.32 -21.09
CA LEU A 226 3.90 -33.58 -20.52
C LEU A 226 4.11 -33.55 -18.99
N ASN A 227 4.22 -34.74 -18.39
CA ASN A 227 4.19 -35.06 -16.96
C ASN A 227 5.58 -35.50 -16.43
N LEU A 228 5.75 -35.70 -15.11
CA LEU A 228 6.12 -37.01 -14.49
C LEU A 228 6.37 -36.90 -12.96
N ASN A 229 6.29 -38.04 -12.27
CA ASN A 229 6.27 -38.17 -10.80
C ASN A 229 7.67 -38.13 -10.16
N GLY A 230 7.74 -37.67 -8.90
CA GLY A 230 8.97 -37.57 -8.11
C GLY A 230 9.22 -38.74 -7.13
N THR A 231 10.04 -38.48 -6.10
CA THR A 231 10.26 -39.34 -4.92
C THR A 231 10.86 -38.50 -3.78
N ARG A 232 11.00 -39.06 -2.57
CA ARG A 232 11.53 -38.37 -1.37
C ARG A 232 13.06 -38.24 -1.39
N ILE A 233 13.60 -37.19 -0.76
CA ILE A 233 15.02 -36.78 -0.86
C ILE A 233 15.52 -36.28 0.50
N ASN A 234 16.69 -36.73 0.96
CA ASN A 234 17.36 -36.15 2.13
C ASN A 234 18.65 -35.44 1.69
N ILE A 235 18.93 -34.27 2.28
CA ILE A 235 20.04 -33.38 1.90
C ILE A 235 20.73 -32.89 3.18
N SER A 236 22.06 -32.81 3.18
CA SER A 236 22.85 -32.23 4.26
C SER A 236 23.86 -31.24 3.68
N LEU A 237 23.98 -30.07 4.30
CA LEU A 237 24.74 -28.91 3.83
C LEU A 237 25.54 -28.30 4.98
N THR A 238 26.66 -27.64 4.66
CA THR A 238 27.52 -26.96 5.65
C THR A 238 27.95 -25.61 5.09
N GLY A 239 27.89 -24.56 5.90
CA GLY A 239 28.15 -23.16 5.51
C GLY A 239 26.91 -22.28 5.55
N SER A 240 27.02 -21.07 5.00
CA SER A 240 25.97 -20.03 5.01
C SER A 240 24.96 -20.24 3.87
N ALA A 241 23.66 -20.29 4.17
CA ALA A 241 22.59 -20.36 3.19
C ALA A 241 22.07 -18.97 2.79
N GLY A 242 21.78 -18.79 1.50
CA GLY A 242 21.17 -17.56 0.96
C GLY A 242 19.70 -17.37 1.37
N GLN A 243 19.01 -16.48 0.67
CA GLN A 243 17.58 -16.25 0.88
C GLN A 243 16.74 -17.49 0.55
N SER A 244 15.50 -17.49 1.04
CA SER A 244 14.48 -18.50 0.73
C SER A 244 14.93 -19.95 0.97
N PHE A 245 15.81 -20.18 1.96
CA PHE A 245 16.35 -21.50 2.26
C PHE A 245 15.23 -22.49 2.58
N CYS A 246 15.08 -23.51 1.71
CA CYS A 246 13.99 -24.48 1.74
C CYS A 246 12.56 -23.90 1.53
N ALA A 247 12.42 -22.80 0.79
CA ALA A 247 11.11 -22.34 0.32
C ALA A 247 10.34 -23.45 -0.42
N PHE A 248 9.03 -23.52 -0.18
CA PHE A 248 8.10 -24.50 -0.76
C PHE A 248 8.47 -26.00 -0.56
N LEU A 249 9.25 -26.34 0.48
CA LEU A 249 9.71 -27.71 0.73
C LEU A 249 8.56 -28.73 0.84
N SER A 250 8.58 -29.73 -0.05
CA SER A 250 7.52 -30.75 -0.14
C SER A 250 7.65 -31.85 0.92
N LYS A 251 6.51 -32.38 1.40
CA LYS A 251 6.43 -33.32 2.54
C LYS A 251 7.25 -34.61 2.35
N GLY A 252 8.42 -34.64 2.99
CA GLY A 252 9.40 -35.74 2.90
C GLY A 252 10.56 -35.46 1.95
N ILE A 253 10.84 -34.18 1.68
CA ILE A 253 12.22 -33.73 1.56
C ILE A 253 12.68 -33.30 2.96
N THR A 254 13.86 -33.72 3.38
CA THR A 254 14.49 -33.31 4.65
C THR A 254 15.83 -32.67 4.35
N VAL A 255 16.07 -31.46 4.87
CA VAL A 255 17.32 -30.72 4.67
C VAL A 255 17.92 -30.36 6.03
N THR A 256 19.20 -30.63 6.20
CA THR A 256 19.99 -30.24 7.38
C THR A 256 21.06 -29.24 6.96
N LEU A 257 21.23 -28.17 7.73
CA LEU A 257 22.25 -27.14 7.50
C LEU A 257 23.11 -26.98 8.75
N GLU A 258 24.43 -27.11 8.60
CA GLU A 258 25.42 -26.84 9.63
C GLU A 258 26.12 -25.51 9.33
N GLY A 259 25.63 -24.42 9.93
CA GLY A 259 26.08 -23.06 9.64
C GLY A 259 25.01 -22.04 10.00
N ASP A 260 24.88 -21.03 9.14
CA ASP A 260 23.92 -19.93 9.26
C ASP A 260 23.02 -19.84 8.03
N ALA A 261 21.91 -19.10 8.14
CA ALA A 261 21.04 -18.73 7.04
C ALA A 261 20.71 -17.23 7.16
N ASN A 262 20.32 -16.61 6.05
CA ASN A 262 19.94 -15.19 6.03
C ASN A 262 18.49 -15.01 6.53
N ASP A 263 17.59 -14.46 5.72
CA ASP A 263 16.23 -14.18 6.19
C ASP A 263 15.40 -15.45 6.44
N TYR A 264 14.22 -15.26 7.01
CA TYR A 264 13.24 -16.32 7.36
C TYR A 264 13.64 -17.29 8.49
N VAL A 265 14.87 -17.23 9.03
CA VAL A 265 15.35 -18.12 10.11
C VAL A 265 15.61 -17.35 11.42
N GLY A 266 14.54 -16.93 12.09
CA GLY A 266 14.64 -16.27 13.40
C GLY A 266 13.33 -15.68 13.90
N VAL A 267 13.39 -14.90 14.99
CA VAL A 267 12.28 -14.06 15.46
C VAL A 267 12.80 -12.70 15.93
N GLY A 268 12.23 -11.63 15.38
CA GLY A 268 12.54 -10.25 15.73
C GLY A 268 11.31 -9.51 16.27
N ASP A 269 11.15 -8.24 15.86
CA ASP A 269 9.85 -7.58 15.92
C ASP A 269 8.85 -8.30 14.99
N HIS A 270 7.55 -8.12 15.19
CA HIS A 270 6.46 -8.72 14.39
C HIS A 270 6.40 -10.27 14.39
N GLY A 271 7.06 -10.93 15.36
CA GLY A 271 6.97 -12.39 15.51
C GLY A 271 5.52 -12.88 15.67
N CYS A 272 5.15 -13.95 14.96
CA CYS A 272 3.79 -14.49 14.91
C CYS A 272 2.70 -13.52 14.40
N GLU A 273 3.06 -12.44 13.70
CA GLU A 273 2.10 -11.55 13.05
C GLU A 273 1.24 -12.32 12.01
N TYR A 274 -0.07 -12.04 11.96
CA TYR A 274 -1.09 -12.71 11.14
C TYR A 274 -1.17 -14.25 11.26
N MET A 275 -0.60 -14.86 12.31
CA MET A 275 -0.64 -16.32 12.49
C MET A 275 -2.09 -16.83 12.70
N THR A 276 -2.50 -17.79 11.87
CA THR A 276 -3.87 -18.34 11.79
C THR A 276 -3.99 -19.78 12.30
N ALA A 277 -2.89 -20.54 12.31
CA ALA A 277 -2.83 -21.93 12.74
C ALA A 277 -1.40 -22.36 13.11
N GLY A 278 -1.26 -23.54 13.69
CA GLY A 278 0.04 -24.13 14.04
C GLY A 278 0.47 -23.89 15.49
N THR A 279 1.72 -24.23 15.79
CA THR A 279 2.31 -24.12 17.12
C THR A 279 3.74 -23.59 16.99
N VAL A 280 4.08 -22.58 17.80
CA VAL A 280 5.42 -21.97 17.83
C VAL A 280 5.98 -22.06 19.24
N LEU A 281 7.27 -22.38 19.35
CA LEU A 281 8.02 -22.43 20.61
C LEU A 281 9.25 -21.52 20.50
N ILE A 282 9.39 -20.55 21.41
CA ILE A 282 10.49 -19.58 21.43
C ILE A 282 11.20 -19.70 22.78
N LEU A 283 12.51 -19.95 22.74
CA LEU A 283 13.33 -20.25 23.92
C LEU A 283 14.10 -19.05 24.48
N GLY A 284 13.96 -17.87 23.87
CA GLY A 284 14.63 -16.63 24.28
C GLY A 284 13.86 -15.38 23.89
N LEU A 285 14.55 -14.24 23.79
CA LEU A 285 13.95 -12.92 23.59
C LEU A 285 13.21 -12.79 22.25
N THR A 286 12.06 -12.11 22.27
CA THR A 286 11.40 -11.58 21.07
C THR A 286 11.60 -10.06 20.94
N GLY A 287 11.29 -9.54 19.77
CA GLY A 287 11.03 -8.12 19.54
C GLY A 287 9.58 -7.71 19.81
N ARG A 288 9.26 -6.48 19.41
CA ARG A 288 8.03 -5.70 19.60
C ARG A 288 6.90 -6.11 18.63
N ASN A 289 5.67 -5.70 18.94
CA ASN A 289 4.45 -5.98 18.17
C ASN A 289 4.21 -7.48 17.91
N PHE A 290 4.68 -8.34 18.83
CA PHE A 290 4.52 -9.79 18.71
C PHE A 290 3.02 -10.18 18.70
N ALA A 291 2.63 -11.14 17.88
CA ALA A 291 1.27 -11.66 17.70
C ALA A 291 0.20 -10.63 17.26
N ALA A 292 0.59 -9.52 16.62
CA ALA A 292 -0.36 -8.62 15.96
C ALA A 292 -1.17 -9.36 14.87
N GLY A 293 -2.48 -9.14 14.80
CA GLY A 293 -3.34 -9.86 13.85
C GLY A 293 -3.44 -11.39 14.06
N MET A 294 -2.83 -11.96 15.11
CA MET A 294 -2.84 -13.40 15.37
C MET A 294 -4.26 -13.86 15.74
N SER A 295 -4.85 -14.68 14.88
CA SER A 295 -6.24 -15.14 14.97
C SER A 295 -6.35 -16.63 15.35
N GLY A 296 -5.30 -17.42 15.17
CA GLY A 296 -5.30 -18.83 15.56
C GLY A 296 -3.93 -19.50 15.64
N GLY A 297 -3.93 -20.73 16.15
CA GLY A 297 -2.71 -21.40 16.63
C GLY A 297 -2.34 -20.98 18.06
N ILE A 298 -1.16 -21.40 18.52
CA ILE A 298 -0.64 -21.12 19.87
C ILE A 298 0.86 -20.83 19.76
N ALA A 299 1.35 -19.81 20.47
CA ALA A 299 2.78 -19.60 20.68
C ALA A 299 3.13 -19.75 22.17
N TYR A 300 4.28 -20.37 22.45
CA TYR A 300 4.86 -20.51 23.78
C TYR A 300 6.20 -19.78 23.81
N VAL A 301 6.34 -18.79 24.68
CA VAL A 301 7.52 -17.91 24.73
C VAL A 301 8.15 -17.96 26.12
N ASN A 302 9.44 -18.29 26.17
CA ASN A 302 10.26 -18.25 27.38
C ASN A 302 10.63 -16.79 27.71
N ASP A 303 9.95 -16.16 28.66
CA ASP A 303 10.12 -14.75 29.03
C ASP A 303 11.34 -14.55 29.95
N VAL A 304 12.53 -14.80 29.39
CA VAL A 304 13.82 -14.88 30.12
C VAL A 304 14.22 -13.59 30.85
N ASP A 305 13.66 -12.44 30.49
CA ASP A 305 13.92 -11.14 31.12
C ASP A 305 12.67 -10.47 31.73
N GLY A 306 11.50 -11.14 31.67
CA GLY A 306 10.22 -10.59 32.15
C GLY A 306 9.66 -9.43 31.32
N SER A 307 10.19 -9.21 30.11
CA SER A 307 9.79 -8.08 29.25
C SER A 307 8.74 -8.43 28.20
N PHE A 308 8.47 -9.72 27.93
CA PHE A 308 7.65 -10.16 26.80
C PHE A 308 6.25 -9.52 26.78
N SER A 309 5.62 -9.38 27.96
CA SER A 309 4.30 -8.74 28.10
C SER A 309 4.25 -7.29 27.58
N SER A 310 5.37 -6.55 27.62
CA SER A 310 5.48 -5.19 27.07
C SER A 310 5.74 -5.13 25.56
N LYS A 311 6.07 -6.28 24.95
CA LYS A 311 6.44 -6.43 23.54
C LYS A 311 5.32 -7.06 22.70
N CYS A 312 4.43 -7.82 23.33
CA CYS A 312 3.26 -8.41 22.68
C CYS A 312 2.18 -7.36 22.36
N ASN A 313 1.47 -7.53 21.24
CA ASN A 313 0.28 -6.76 20.90
C ASN A 313 -0.97 -7.46 21.49
N PRO A 314 -1.69 -6.85 22.45
CA PRO A 314 -2.80 -7.50 23.16
C PRO A 314 -4.16 -7.43 22.43
N GLU A 315 -4.21 -6.92 21.19
CA GLU A 315 -5.48 -6.64 20.50
C GLU A 315 -6.32 -7.90 20.21
N MET A 316 -5.67 -9.02 19.84
CA MET A 316 -6.34 -10.27 19.47
C MET A 316 -5.98 -11.48 20.33
N VAL A 317 -5.02 -11.35 21.25
CA VAL A 317 -4.46 -12.47 22.03
C VAL A 317 -4.49 -12.25 23.54
N GLU A 318 -4.69 -13.35 24.27
CA GLU A 318 -4.51 -13.41 25.72
C GLU A 318 -3.11 -13.95 26.06
N LEU A 319 -2.49 -13.42 27.11
CA LEU A 319 -1.26 -13.95 27.70
C LEU A 319 -1.60 -14.76 28.96
N LEU A 320 -1.24 -16.03 28.96
CA LEU A 320 -1.59 -17.00 30.01
C LEU A 320 -0.34 -17.73 30.53
N PRO A 321 -0.31 -18.15 31.81
CA PRO A 321 0.79 -18.96 32.35
C PRO A 321 0.73 -20.41 31.85
N LEU A 322 1.88 -21.07 31.70
CA LEU A 322 1.97 -22.46 31.24
C LEU A 322 1.66 -23.47 32.37
N GLU A 323 0.40 -23.53 32.81
CA GLU A 323 -0.05 -24.36 33.94
C GLU A 323 -0.81 -25.63 33.52
N LEU A 324 -1.42 -25.65 32.34
CA LEU A 324 -2.26 -26.77 31.90
C LEU A 324 -1.41 -27.97 31.49
N LYS A 325 -1.76 -29.16 31.98
CA LYS A 325 -1.02 -30.40 31.76
C LYS A 325 -0.80 -30.72 30.27
N ASP A 326 -1.79 -30.45 29.42
CA ASP A 326 -1.70 -30.75 28.00
C ASP A 326 -0.75 -29.78 27.27
N ASP A 327 -0.78 -28.49 27.62
CA ASP A 327 0.19 -27.50 27.12
C ASP A 327 1.62 -27.83 27.59
N LEU A 328 1.78 -28.22 28.86
CA LEU A 328 3.05 -28.69 29.43
C LEU A 328 3.61 -29.92 28.70
N ASN A 329 2.75 -30.84 28.25
CA ASN A 329 3.17 -31.99 27.45
C ASN A 329 3.61 -31.57 26.04
N VAL A 330 2.87 -30.64 25.40
CA VAL A 330 3.21 -30.12 24.06
C VAL A 330 4.55 -29.39 24.07
N VAL A 331 4.77 -28.49 25.03
CA VAL A 331 6.05 -27.76 25.15
C VAL A 331 7.20 -28.72 25.46
N LYS A 332 6.99 -29.72 26.33
CA LYS A 332 8.00 -30.76 26.60
C LYS A 332 8.35 -31.58 25.35
N GLN A 333 7.35 -32.02 24.58
CA GLN A 333 7.59 -32.78 23.35
C GLN A 333 8.37 -31.96 22.32
N LEU A 334 8.00 -30.68 22.13
CA LEU A 334 8.71 -29.78 21.22
C LEU A 334 10.15 -29.50 21.68
N LEU A 335 10.41 -29.41 22.99
CA LEU A 335 11.77 -29.33 23.53
C LEU A 335 12.57 -30.61 23.28
N GLU A 336 11.97 -31.79 23.45
CA GLU A 336 12.64 -33.08 23.20
C GLU A 336 12.96 -33.28 21.72
N GLU A 337 12.01 -32.98 20.82
CA GLU A 337 12.19 -33.02 19.37
C GLU A 337 13.23 -31.99 18.89
N PHE A 338 13.24 -30.78 19.47
CA PHE A 338 14.25 -29.76 19.15
C PHE A 338 15.65 -30.17 19.62
N VAL A 339 15.80 -30.83 20.77
CA VAL A 339 17.09 -31.41 21.21
C VAL A 339 17.53 -32.54 20.28
N GLU A 340 16.63 -33.41 19.84
CA GLU A 340 16.95 -34.51 18.92
C GLU A 340 17.49 -34.01 17.58
N TYR A 341 16.87 -32.99 16.98
CA TYR A 341 17.29 -32.46 15.68
C TYR A 341 18.44 -31.44 15.72
N THR A 342 18.67 -30.73 16.84
CA THR A 342 19.65 -29.62 16.90
C THR A 342 20.77 -29.79 17.92
N GLY A 343 20.64 -30.72 18.88
CA GLY A 343 21.56 -30.83 20.02
C GLY A 343 21.52 -29.64 20.98
N SER A 344 20.49 -28.78 20.93
CA SER A 344 20.44 -27.51 21.65
C SER A 344 20.65 -27.66 23.17
N ILE A 345 21.73 -27.05 23.67
CA ILE A 345 22.09 -27.02 25.09
C ILE A 345 21.00 -26.33 25.92
N ILE A 346 20.44 -25.22 25.42
CA ILE A 346 19.38 -24.45 26.11
C ILE A 346 18.15 -25.32 26.35
N ALA A 347 17.68 -26.03 25.32
CA ALA A 347 16.54 -26.93 25.46
C ALA A 347 16.86 -28.15 26.34
N SER A 348 18.09 -28.67 26.27
CA SER A 348 18.56 -29.74 27.17
C SER A 348 18.56 -29.31 28.64
N ASP A 349 18.98 -28.09 28.96
CA ASP A 349 19.00 -27.56 30.33
C ASP A 349 17.59 -27.28 30.88
N LEU A 350 16.69 -26.77 30.04
CA LEU A 350 15.26 -26.64 30.37
C LEU A 350 14.62 -28.00 30.68
N LEU A 351 14.93 -29.04 29.91
CA LEU A 351 14.40 -30.39 30.12
C LEU A 351 14.90 -31.05 31.41
N LYS A 352 16.16 -30.82 31.83
CA LYS A 352 16.74 -31.40 33.06
C LYS A 352 16.01 -31.03 34.35
N SER A 353 15.25 -29.93 34.34
CA SER A 353 14.51 -29.41 35.49
C SER A 353 12.99 -29.32 35.25
N TRP A 354 12.49 -29.83 34.13
CA TRP A 354 11.08 -29.75 33.77
C TRP A 354 10.17 -30.46 34.81
N PRO A 355 9.05 -29.86 35.26
CA PRO A 355 8.39 -28.67 34.70
C PRO A 355 8.72 -27.34 35.40
N GLU A 356 9.73 -27.24 36.26
CA GLU A 356 9.99 -25.99 37.02
C GLU A 356 10.21 -24.74 36.12
N PRO A 357 10.95 -24.82 34.98
CA PRO A 357 11.07 -23.70 34.05
C PRO A 357 9.77 -23.27 33.37
N ALA A 358 8.70 -24.08 33.38
CA ALA A 358 7.41 -23.71 32.76
C ALA A 358 6.82 -22.42 33.35
N LYS A 359 7.19 -22.05 34.57
CA LYS A 359 6.81 -20.78 35.23
C LYS A 359 7.37 -19.54 34.53
N GLN A 360 8.36 -19.69 33.66
CA GLN A 360 8.93 -18.64 32.79
C GLN A 360 8.29 -18.61 31.40
N PHE A 361 7.44 -19.58 31.06
CA PHE A 361 6.77 -19.63 29.76
C PHE A 361 5.41 -18.93 29.79
N VAL A 362 5.25 -17.98 28.86
CA VAL A 362 3.99 -17.34 28.53
C VAL A 362 3.36 -18.04 27.33
N LYS A 363 2.12 -18.49 27.49
CA LYS A 363 1.27 -18.99 26.40
C LYS A 363 0.50 -17.81 25.79
N VAL A 364 0.66 -17.61 24.49
CA VAL A 364 -0.09 -16.64 23.68
C VAL A 364 -1.27 -17.36 23.03
N PHE A 365 -2.50 -16.94 23.34
CA PHE A 365 -3.71 -17.64 22.94
C PHE A 365 -4.77 -16.68 22.34
N PRO A 366 -4.99 -16.69 21.01
CA PRO A 366 -5.97 -15.84 20.34
C PRO A 366 -7.40 -15.97 20.86
N PHE A 367 -8.06 -14.84 21.13
CA PHE A 367 -9.44 -14.81 21.63
C PHE A 367 -10.43 -15.51 20.68
N GLU A 368 -10.22 -15.35 19.36
CA GLU A 368 -11.01 -16.00 18.31
C GLU A 368 -10.87 -17.54 18.37
N TYR A 369 -9.64 -18.05 18.46
CA TYR A 369 -9.38 -19.48 18.57
C TYR A 369 -9.90 -20.07 19.88
N GLN A 370 -9.83 -19.32 20.99
CA GLN A 370 -10.53 -19.71 22.23
C GLN A 370 -12.05 -19.84 22.03
N ARG A 371 -12.70 -18.86 21.37
CA ARG A 371 -14.15 -18.92 21.07
C ARG A 371 -14.48 -20.12 20.19
N ALA A 372 -13.64 -20.39 19.18
CA ALA A 372 -13.80 -21.54 18.28
C ALA A 372 -13.75 -22.86 19.07
N LEU A 373 -12.71 -23.09 19.88
CA LEU A 373 -12.56 -24.27 20.73
C LEU A 373 -13.71 -24.42 21.74
N LYS A 374 -14.11 -23.33 22.42
CA LYS A 374 -15.28 -23.30 23.32
C LYS A 374 -16.56 -23.70 22.56
N SER A 375 -16.76 -23.20 21.34
CA SER A 375 -17.93 -23.57 20.50
C SER A 375 -17.90 -25.02 19.99
N MET A 376 -16.71 -25.60 19.79
CA MET A 376 -16.56 -27.00 19.38
C MET A 376 -16.80 -27.95 20.55
N ALA A 377 -16.35 -27.60 21.76
CA ALA A 377 -16.66 -28.35 22.98
C ALA A 377 -18.17 -28.37 23.29
N ILE A 378 -18.85 -27.23 23.14
CA ILE A 378 -20.32 -27.11 23.33
C ILE A 378 -21.11 -27.91 22.28
N LYS A 379 -20.51 -28.26 21.13
CA LYS A 379 -21.13 -29.08 20.08
C LYS A 379 -21.03 -30.58 20.31
N GLN A 380 -20.43 -31.05 21.41
CA GLN A 380 -20.55 -32.46 21.82
C GLN A 380 -21.90 -32.71 22.55
N PRO A 381 -22.63 -33.80 22.23
CA PRO A 381 -24.02 -33.96 22.68
C PRO A 381 -24.14 -34.47 24.13
N SER A 382 -24.26 -33.56 25.09
CA SER A 382 -24.78 -33.88 26.43
C SER A 382 -26.31 -33.80 26.46
N ALA A 383 -27.00 -34.86 26.89
CA ALA A 383 -28.45 -34.92 26.94
C ALA A 383 -29.08 -33.89 27.90
N PRO A 384 -30.27 -33.34 27.59
CA PRO A 384 -30.90 -32.29 28.38
C PRO A 384 -31.40 -32.82 29.73
N LYS A 385 -31.13 -32.05 30.80
CA LYS A 385 -31.92 -32.10 32.04
C LYS A 385 -32.88 -30.92 32.08
N VAL A 386 -34.12 -31.20 32.47
CA VAL A 386 -35.13 -30.21 32.83
C VAL A 386 -35.12 -30.06 34.35
N ASP A 387 -35.27 -28.83 34.86
CA ASP A 387 -36.16 -28.48 35.98
C ASP A 387 -36.21 -26.94 36.15
N ALA A 388 -37.12 -26.44 37.00
CA ALA A 388 -37.77 -25.14 36.78
C ALA A 388 -38.02 -24.27 38.04
N ASN A 389 -38.68 -23.13 37.83
CA ASN A 389 -39.24 -22.14 38.79
C ASN A 389 -38.26 -21.15 39.44
N GLY A 390 -38.75 -19.96 39.86
CA GLY A 390 -38.02 -19.09 40.79
C GLY A 390 -38.19 -17.55 40.66
N THR A 391 -39.40 -17.04 40.48
CA THR A 391 -39.77 -15.61 40.38
C THR A 391 -39.17 -14.63 41.41
N GLU A 392 -38.86 -13.41 40.91
CA GLU A 392 -39.30 -12.09 41.40
C GLU A 392 -38.39 -11.10 42.19
N ASN A 393 -38.64 -9.82 41.84
CA ASN A 393 -38.47 -8.54 42.55
C ASN A 393 -37.07 -7.95 42.81
N GLY A 394 -37.01 -6.62 42.75
CA GLY A 394 -35.80 -5.80 42.88
C GLY A 394 -36.10 -4.42 43.50
N ILE A 395 -35.07 -3.58 43.63
CA ILE A 395 -35.14 -2.28 44.34
C ILE A 395 -34.31 -1.22 43.56
N LEU A 396 -34.88 -0.01 43.42
CA LEU A 396 -34.17 1.27 43.27
C LEU A 396 -34.33 2.00 44.62
N ASP A 397 -33.40 2.83 45.10
CA ASP A 397 -33.40 4.26 44.74
C ASP A 397 -32.19 5.05 45.34
N ILE A 398 -31.98 6.26 44.81
CA ILE A 398 -31.46 7.50 45.45
C ILE A 398 -29.97 7.64 45.87
N GLU A 399 -29.57 8.90 46.06
CA GLU A 399 -28.24 9.46 45.78
C GLU A 399 -27.44 10.02 46.99
N GLU A 400 -26.19 10.39 46.68
CA GLU A 400 -25.29 11.35 47.33
C GLU A 400 -24.77 11.15 48.78
N THR A 401 -23.47 11.42 48.91
CA THR A 401 -22.89 12.04 50.11
C THR A 401 -21.74 12.96 49.67
N VAL A 402 -21.68 14.16 50.27
CA VAL A 402 -20.86 15.32 49.87
C VAL A 402 -19.36 15.01 49.69
N ARG A 403 -18.71 15.69 48.73
CA ARG A 403 -17.24 15.76 48.59
C ARG A 403 -16.76 17.21 48.50
N ASP A 404 -15.56 17.48 49.04
CA ASP A 404 -15.04 18.84 49.22
C ASP A 404 -14.58 19.52 47.91
N VAL A 405 -15.17 20.68 47.64
CA VAL A 405 -15.02 21.49 46.42
C VAL A 405 -13.58 22.03 46.20
N GLU A 406 -12.71 21.95 47.21
CA GLU A 406 -11.34 22.45 47.11
C GLU A 406 -10.30 21.39 46.69
N LEU A 407 -10.60 20.09 46.86
CA LEU A 407 -9.66 19.03 46.47
C LEU A 407 -9.65 18.81 44.94
N ASP A 408 -10.80 18.99 44.29
CA ASP A 408 -10.95 18.81 42.83
C ASP A 408 -10.12 19.80 41.99
N LYS A 409 -9.68 20.93 42.57
CA LYS A 409 -8.78 21.87 41.89
C LYS A 409 -7.39 21.29 41.56
N LYS A 410 -7.02 20.13 42.14
CA LYS A 410 -5.81 19.37 41.76
C LYS A 410 -6.09 18.10 40.94
N ASN A 411 -7.32 17.61 40.90
CA ASN A 411 -7.73 16.44 40.11
C ASN A 411 -8.10 16.79 38.65
N LEU A 412 -7.76 18.00 38.19
CA LEU A 412 -8.35 18.62 36.98
C LEU A 412 -7.58 18.40 35.67
N GLU A 413 -6.55 17.56 35.64
CA GLU A 413 -6.18 16.84 34.41
C GLU A 413 -7.24 15.76 34.12
N LYS A 414 -8.44 16.22 33.73
CA LYS A 414 -9.56 15.37 33.36
C LYS A 414 -9.11 14.36 32.31
N VAL A 415 -9.42 13.08 32.53
CA VAL A 415 -9.38 12.06 31.50
C VAL A 415 -10.33 12.49 30.39
N LEU A 416 -9.77 13.09 29.34
CA LEU A 416 -10.52 13.53 28.17
C LEU A 416 -11.04 12.27 27.47
N ASP A 417 -12.34 12.27 27.17
CA ASP A 417 -12.98 11.15 26.51
C ASP A 417 -12.56 11.13 25.05
N LYS A 418 -11.72 10.17 24.66
CA LYS A 418 -11.26 10.00 23.28
C LYS A 418 -12.33 9.38 22.40
N THR A 419 -12.96 8.30 22.85
CA THR A 419 -13.88 7.48 22.05
C THR A 419 -15.21 8.16 21.78
N ARG A 420 -15.57 9.18 22.56
CA ARG A 420 -16.74 10.07 22.33
C ARG A 420 -16.36 11.54 22.25
N GLY A 421 -15.08 11.87 22.09
CA GLY A 421 -14.57 13.25 22.11
C GLY A 421 -15.14 14.12 21.01
N PHE A 422 -15.45 13.53 19.85
CA PHE A 422 -16.10 14.23 18.73
C PHE A 422 -17.55 14.65 19.02
N ILE A 423 -18.26 13.92 19.89
CA ILE A 423 -19.63 14.23 20.36
C ILE A 423 -19.57 15.20 21.55
N LYS A 424 -18.60 15.00 22.46
CA LYS A 424 -18.50 15.73 23.72
C LYS A 424 -17.85 17.11 23.61
N TYR A 425 -17.04 17.35 22.59
CA TYR A 425 -16.25 18.58 22.47
C TYR A 425 -16.54 19.29 21.15
N PRO A 426 -16.97 20.58 21.17
CA PRO A 426 -17.20 21.34 19.95
C PRO A 426 -15.88 21.66 19.22
N ARG A 427 -15.96 21.93 17.92
CA ARG A 427 -14.81 22.42 17.14
C ARG A 427 -14.47 23.86 17.57
N GLU A 428 -13.20 24.11 17.88
CA GLU A 428 -12.72 25.47 18.11
C GLU A 428 -12.64 26.23 16.78
N THR A 429 -13.16 27.46 16.76
CA THR A 429 -13.21 28.34 15.58
C THR A 429 -12.34 29.58 15.73
N THR A 430 -11.96 29.94 16.97
CA THR A 430 -11.31 31.20 17.35
C THR A 430 -9.78 31.19 17.16
N MET A 431 -9.31 30.67 16.03
CA MET A 431 -7.87 30.48 15.76
C MET A 431 -7.06 31.77 15.50
N TYR A 432 -7.72 32.94 15.47
CA TYR A 432 -7.12 34.22 15.08
C TYR A 432 -7.04 35.25 16.22
N ARG A 433 -6.11 36.21 16.10
CA ARG A 433 -6.07 37.42 16.94
C ARG A 433 -7.36 38.26 16.75
N PRO A 434 -7.79 39.07 17.75
CA PRO A 434 -8.96 39.95 17.62
C PRO A 434 -8.87 40.90 16.41
N ALA A 435 -10.01 41.22 15.80
CA ALA A 435 -10.06 42.01 14.56
C ALA A 435 -9.50 43.43 14.74
N GLU A 436 -9.73 44.01 15.90
CA GLU A 436 -9.34 45.36 16.32
C GLU A 436 -7.83 45.51 16.45
N LYS A 437 -7.11 44.39 16.61
CA LYS A 437 -5.64 44.31 16.54
C LYS A 437 -5.18 44.06 15.11
N ARG A 438 -5.72 43.05 14.43
CA ARG A 438 -5.38 42.69 13.04
C ARG A 438 -5.60 43.81 12.00
N LEU A 439 -6.36 44.85 12.34
CA LEU A 439 -6.53 46.06 11.50
C LEU A 439 -5.45 47.13 11.73
N ARG A 440 -4.51 46.95 12.67
CA ARG A 440 -3.49 47.93 13.07
C ARG A 440 -2.05 47.48 12.81
N ASP A 441 -1.84 46.23 12.43
CA ASP A 441 -0.53 45.62 12.24
C ASP A 441 -0.52 44.62 11.06
N TRP A 442 0.66 44.15 10.68
CA TRP A 442 0.86 43.11 9.66
C TRP A 442 1.46 41.82 10.25
N GLU A 443 1.37 41.63 11.56
CA GLU A 443 1.80 40.39 12.24
C GLU A 443 0.88 39.22 11.86
N GLU A 444 1.37 38.01 12.06
CA GLU A 444 0.62 36.79 11.76
C GLU A 444 -0.78 36.79 12.43
N ILE A 445 -1.84 36.51 11.66
CA ILE A 445 -3.21 36.56 12.18
C ILE A 445 -3.52 35.42 13.14
N TYR A 446 -2.75 34.34 13.10
CA TYR A 446 -2.88 33.13 13.93
C TYR A 446 -2.57 33.41 15.41
N ASN A 447 -3.27 32.73 16.31
CA ASN A 447 -3.12 32.89 17.76
C ASN A 447 -2.61 31.59 18.41
N PRO A 448 -1.29 31.34 18.42
CA PRO A 448 -0.72 30.08 18.90
C PRO A 448 -0.99 29.84 20.39
N GLN A 449 -1.00 30.90 21.23
CA GLN A 449 -1.25 30.73 22.67
C GLN A 449 -2.71 30.33 22.98
N HIS A 450 -3.68 30.75 22.16
CA HIS A 450 -5.06 30.28 22.28
C HIS A 450 -5.20 28.85 21.77
N VAL A 451 -4.73 28.57 20.55
CA VAL A 451 -4.88 27.26 19.90
C VAL A 451 -4.22 26.14 20.70
N ARG A 452 -3.02 26.36 21.27
CA ARG A 452 -2.34 25.34 22.10
C ARG A 452 -3.12 24.97 23.38
N ARG A 453 -3.88 25.89 23.98
CA ARG A 453 -4.68 25.61 25.19
C ARG A 453 -5.81 24.61 24.92
N GLY A 454 -6.42 24.67 23.74
CA GLY A 454 -7.48 23.74 23.33
C GLY A 454 -6.99 22.45 22.68
N LEU A 455 -5.67 22.29 22.45
CA LEU A 455 -5.17 21.34 21.44
C LEU A 455 -5.49 19.88 21.74
N ARG A 456 -5.29 19.41 22.98
CA ARG A 456 -5.64 18.03 23.38
C ARG A 456 -7.14 17.76 23.24
N VAL A 457 -7.98 18.75 23.54
CA VAL A 457 -9.45 18.66 23.39
C VAL A 457 -9.85 18.59 21.92
N GLN A 458 -9.18 19.35 21.04
CA GLN A 458 -9.43 19.29 19.60
C GLN A 458 -8.90 18.00 18.96
N ALA A 459 -7.74 17.48 19.40
CA ALA A 459 -7.22 16.19 18.97
C ALA A 459 -8.10 15.01 19.41
N ALA A 460 -8.78 15.13 20.56
CA ALA A 460 -9.79 14.16 21.02
C ALA A 460 -11.01 14.05 20.08
N ARG A 461 -11.22 15.03 19.18
CA ARG A 461 -12.31 14.98 18.19
C ARG A 461 -12.02 14.08 16.99
N CYS A 462 -10.82 13.51 16.87
CA CYS A 462 -10.57 12.49 15.84
C CYS A 462 -11.24 11.16 16.22
N MET A 463 -12.15 10.68 15.36
CA MET A 463 -12.95 9.47 15.56
C MET A 463 -12.18 8.15 15.41
N GLU A 464 -10.92 8.17 14.98
CA GLU A 464 -10.14 6.95 14.63
C GLU A 464 -10.88 6.04 13.64
N CYS A 465 -11.45 6.66 12.59
CA CYS A 465 -12.14 5.97 11.51
C CYS A 465 -11.18 5.05 10.72
N GLY A 466 -11.59 3.79 10.53
CA GLY A 466 -10.75 2.75 9.91
C GLY A 466 -10.24 3.08 8.49
N VAL A 467 -10.96 3.92 7.74
CA VAL A 467 -10.46 4.53 6.49
C VAL A 467 -10.20 6.02 6.72
N PRO A 468 -8.95 6.46 6.93
CA PRO A 468 -8.63 7.86 7.22
C PRO A 468 -8.58 8.71 5.94
N PHE A 469 -9.75 9.06 5.38
CA PHE A 469 -9.87 9.90 4.18
C PHE A 469 -9.09 11.22 4.24
N CYS A 470 -8.84 11.78 5.42
CA CYS A 470 -7.99 12.95 5.61
C CYS A 470 -6.53 12.75 5.20
N GLN A 471 -6.00 11.52 5.24
CA GLN A 471 -4.67 11.12 4.80
C GLN A 471 -4.62 10.69 3.32
N SER A 472 -5.75 10.29 2.73
CA SER A 472 -5.85 9.92 1.30
C SER A 472 -5.41 11.07 0.38
N GLY A 473 -5.06 10.79 -0.88
CA GLY A 473 -4.67 11.84 -1.85
C GLY A 473 -5.74 12.90 -2.12
N HIS A 474 -7.03 12.61 -1.87
CA HIS A 474 -8.12 13.59 -1.91
C HIS A 474 -8.18 14.49 -0.66
N GLY A 475 -7.61 14.03 0.46
CA GLY A 475 -7.48 14.78 1.71
C GLY A 475 -6.14 15.49 1.84
N CYS A 476 -5.04 14.74 1.91
CA CYS A 476 -3.70 15.31 2.02
C CYS A 476 -2.87 14.93 0.78
N PRO A 477 -2.53 15.89 -0.10
CA PRO A 477 -1.64 15.65 -1.24
C PRO A 477 -0.21 15.22 -0.88
N LEU A 478 0.18 15.31 0.41
CA LEU A 478 1.46 14.81 0.94
C LEU A 478 1.35 13.41 1.57
N GLY A 479 0.14 12.84 1.67
CA GLY A 479 -0.07 11.56 2.35
C GLY A 479 0.15 11.60 3.87
N ASN A 480 0.13 12.79 4.50
CA ASN A 480 0.49 12.97 5.92
C ASN A 480 -0.26 12.00 6.84
N ILE A 481 0.46 11.37 7.78
CA ILE A 481 -0.03 10.34 8.72
C ILE A 481 -0.87 10.96 9.86
N ILE A 482 -1.91 11.71 9.48
CA ILE A 482 -2.72 12.59 10.32
C ILE A 482 -3.29 11.89 11.57
N PRO A 483 -3.89 10.69 11.49
CA PRO A 483 -4.44 10.03 12.68
C PRO A 483 -3.37 9.77 13.74
N LYS A 484 -2.16 9.36 13.32
CA LYS A 484 -1.07 8.95 14.21
C LYS A 484 -0.52 10.11 15.03
N TRP A 485 -0.13 11.22 14.40
CA TRP A 485 0.39 12.37 15.14
C TRP A 485 -0.71 13.14 15.89
N ASN A 486 -1.97 13.08 15.45
CA ASN A 486 -3.10 13.63 16.19
C ASN A 486 -3.32 12.87 17.51
N ASP A 487 -3.37 11.53 17.48
CA ASP A 487 -3.48 10.70 18.69
C ASP A 487 -2.30 10.91 19.65
N LEU A 488 -1.07 10.99 19.13
CA LEU A 488 0.11 11.27 19.95
C LEU A 488 0.04 12.65 20.63
N ILE A 489 -0.53 13.67 19.97
CA ILE A 489 -0.81 14.97 20.62
C ILE A 489 -1.91 14.87 21.68
N PHE A 490 -2.97 14.10 21.46
CA PHE A 490 -3.98 13.83 22.49
C PHE A 490 -3.36 13.18 23.74
N LYS A 491 -2.51 12.16 23.53
CA LYS A 491 -1.71 11.45 24.55
C LYS A 491 -0.60 12.31 25.16
N GLY A 492 -0.31 13.49 24.60
CA GLY A 492 0.73 14.41 25.10
C GLY A 492 2.16 14.04 24.69
N ASN A 493 2.35 13.07 23.78
CA ASN A 493 3.66 12.70 23.25
C ASN A 493 4.04 13.55 22.02
N TRP A 494 4.39 14.81 22.28
CA TRP A 494 4.74 15.79 21.25
C TRP A 494 5.96 15.41 20.40
N LYS A 495 6.92 14.63 20.93
CA LYS A 495 8.15 14.28 20.20
C LYS A 495 7.90 13.18 19.16
N GLU A 496 7.16 12.13 19.50
CA GLU A 496 6.76 11.12 18.53
C GLU A 496 5.73 11.66 17.52
N ALA A 497 4.88 12.61 17.94
CA ALA A 497 4.00 13.33 17.03
C ALA A 497 4.79 14.15 15.98
N LEU A 498 5.91 14.76 16.37
CA LEU A 498 6.82 15.41 15.43
C LEU A 498 7.47 14.41 14.47
N TYR A 499 8.00 13.30 14.98
CA TYR A 499 8.66 12.28 14.18
C TYR A 499 7.75 11.79 13.03
N HIS A 500 6.53 11.37 13.35
CA HIS A 500 5.55 10.94 12.35
C HIS A 500 5.03 12.06 11.42
N LEU A 501 5.13 13.33 11.82
CA LEU A 501 4.81 14.47 10.94
C LEU A 501 5.95 14.74 9.94
N LEU A 502 7.20 14.66 10.38
CA LEU A 502 8.37 14.88 9.52
C LEU A 502 8.63 13.73 8.54
N GLN A 503 8.16 12.51 8.84
CA GLN A 503 8.20 11.37 7.90
C GLN A 503 7.48 11.62 6.56
N THR A 504 6.55 12.58 6.50
CA THR A 504 5.72 12.87 5.30
C THR A 504 5.73 14.35 4.89
N ASN A 505 6.13 15.26 5.77
CA ASN A 505 6.17 16.69 5.48
C ASN A 505 7.49 17.33 5.93
N ASN A 506 8.27 17.81 4.97
CA ASN A 506 9.53 18.50 5.23
C ASN A 506 9.32 19.90 5.85
N PHE A 507 8.16 20.54 5.60
CA PHE A 507 7.89 21.94 5.93
C PHE A 507 6.52 22.18 6.63
N PRO A 508 6.19 21.47 7.73
CA PRO A 508 4.92 21.62 8.43
C PRO A 508 4.66 23.03 8.96
N GLU A 509 5.71 23.83 9.19
CA GLU A 509 5.56 25.23 9.59
C GLU A 509 4.96 26.12 8.50
N PHE A 510 5.01 25.71 7.23
CA PHE A 510 4.43 26.41 6.09
C PHE A 510 3.03 25.87 5.75
N THR A 511 2.84 24.55 5.71
CA THR A 511 1.51 23.93 5.45
C THR A 511 0.51 24.29 6.56
N GLY A 512 0.93 24.17 7.82
CA GLY A 512 0.14 24.55 9.01
C GLY A 512 -0.33 26.01 9.02
N ARG A 513 0.26 26.89 8.18
CA ARG A 513 -0.12 28.30 8.01
C ARG A 513 -0.85 28.57 6.70
N VAL A 514 -0.30 28.13 5.58
CA VAL A 514 -0.72 28.52 4.22
C VAL A 514 -1.72 27.56 3.60
N CYS A 515 -1.68 26.26 3.93
CA CYS A 515 -2.48 25.24 3.25
C CYS A 515 -3.99 25.52 3.38
N PRO A 516 -4.80 25.31 2.32
CA PRO A 516 -6.26 25.40 2.40
C PRO A 516 -6.92 24.27 3.21
N ALA A 517 -6.14 23.34 3.78
CA ALA A 517 -6.59 22.22 4.60
C ALA A 517 -7.62 21.28 3.93
N PRO A 518 -7.37 20.76 2.71
CA PRO A 518 -8.25 19.78 2.06
C PRO A 518 -8.47 18.54 2.94
N CYS A 519 -7.51 18.19 3.80
CA CYS A 519 -7.57 17.11 4.76
C CYS A 519 -8.65 17.31 5.84
N GLU A 520 -9.03 18.55 6.14
CA GLU A 520 -10.19 18.85 7.01
C GLU A 520 -11.51 18.72 6.23
N GLY A 521 -11.53 19.07 4.94
CA GLY A 521 -12.68 18.85 4.06
C GLY A 521 -12.98 17.36 3.79
N ALA A 522 -11.93 16.54 3.67
CA ALA A 522 -12.02 15.09 3.51
C ALA A 522 -12.08 14.32 4.86
N CYS A 523 -12.17 15.01 5.99
CA CYS A 523 -12.25 14.35 7.30
C CYS A 523 -13.64 13.73 7.49
N VAL A 524 -13.71 12.41 7.73
CA VAL A 524 -14.96 11.63 7.87
C VAL A 524 -15.95 12.23 8.89
N LEU A 525 -15.44 12.88 9.95
CA LEU A 525 -16.27 13.57 10.93
C LEU A 525 -17.18 14.63 10.27
N GLY A 526 -16.68 15.31 9.24
CA GLY A 526 -17.35 16.35 8.45
C GLY A 526 -18.66 15.93 7.79
N ILE A 527 -18.98 14.62 7.75
CA ILE A 527 -20.27 14.09 7.28
C ILE A 527 -21.40 14.40 8.27
N SER A 528 -21.11 14.59 9.56
CA SER A 528 -22.14 14.77 10.60
C SER A 528 -21.83 15.86 11.64
N GLU A 529 -20.55 16.21 11.82
CA GLU A 529 -20.07 17.15 12.83
C GLU A 529 -18.92 17.99 12.23
N PRO A 530 -18.63 19.21 12.71
CA PRO A 530 -17.54 20.01 12.14
C PRO A 530 -16.19 19.26 12.26
N PRO A 531 -15.36 19.19 11.20
CA PRO A 531 -14.21 18.29 11.14
C PRO A 531 -13.10 18.61 12.16
N VAL A 532 -12.11 17.72 12.30
CA VAL A 532 -10.95 17.94 13.19
C VAL A 532 -10.13 19.15 12.69
N THR A 533 -9.54 19.93 13.60
CA THR A 533 -8.68 21.09 13.27
C THR A 533 -7.23 20.68 12.95
N ILE A 534 -7.09 19.74 12.01
CA ILE A 534 -5.85 19.08 11.58
C ILE A 534 -4.72 20.10 11.35
N LYS A 535 -5.00 21.18 10.61
CA LYS A 535 -4.00 22.21 10.27
C LYS A 535 -3.46 22.96 11.49
N ASN A 536 -4.32 23.22 12.48
CA ASN A 536 -3.93 23.87 13.72
C ASN A 536 -3.05 22.96 14.59
N ILE A 537 -3.28 21.65 14.54
CA ILE A 537 -2.48 20.65 15.27
C ILE A 537 -1.11 20.47 14.59
N GLU A 538 -1.06 20.36 13.25
CA GLU A 538 0.19 20.38 12.46
C GLU A 538 1.06 21.60 12.81
N CYS A 539 0.47 22.80 12.75
CA CYS A 539 1.16 24.06 13.07
C CYS A 539 1.66 24.11 14.53
N ALA A 540 0.89 23.57 15.48
CA ALA A 540 1.27 23.54 16.88
C ALA A 540 2.40 22.54 17.19
N ILE A 541 2.44 21.37 16.53
CA ILE A 541 3.51 20.36 16.67
C ILE A 541 4.86 20.98 16.30
N ILE A 542 4.96 21.56 15.09
CA ILE A 542 6.23 22.05 14.55
C ILE A 542 6.76 23.28 15.29
N ASP A 543 5.89 24.23 15.65
CA ASP A 543 6.35 25.39 16.41
C ASP A 543 6.78 25.00 17.84
N ASN A 544 6.12 24.02 18.47
CA ASN A 544 6.59 23.48 19.75
C ASN A 544 7.96 22.78 19.60
N ALA A 545 8.20 22.07 18.50
CA ALA A 545 9.47 21.40 18.23
C ALA A 545 10.63 22.37 18.03
N PHE A 546 10.41 23.49 17.32
CA PHE A 546 11.40 24.56 17.19
C PHE A 546 11.64 25.29 18.52
N GLU A 547 10.59 25.57 19.30
CA GLU A 547 10.71 26.18 20.64
C GLU A 547 11.43 25.26 21.64
N SER A 548 11.30 23.94 21.49
CA SER A 548 11.93 22.93 22.35
C SER A 548 13.32 22.48 21.88
N GLY A 549 13.85 23.03 20.78
CA GLY A 549 15.16 22.66 20.23
C GLY A 549 15.26 21.23 19.68
N TRP A 550 14.13 20.63 19.29
CA TRP A 550 14.08 19.26 18.74
C TRP A 550 14.39 19.20 17.25
N ILE A 551 14.17 20.30 16.52
CA ILE A 551 14.65 20.44 15.13
C ILE A 551 16.13 20.81 15.17
N GLN A 552 16.99 19.94 14.66
CA GLN A 552 18.44 20.10 14.61
C GLN A 552 18.94 19.82 13.18
N PRO A 553 20.04 20.45 12.72
CA PRO A 553 20.54 20.24 11.37
C PRO A 553 21.23 18.87 11.27
N GLU A 554 20.80 18.06 10.30
CA GLU A 554 21.45 16.80 9.94
C GLU A 554 22.37 17.03 8.73
N ALA A 555 23.60 16.52 8.79
CA ALA A 555 24.62 16.81 7.78
C ALA A 555 24.37 16.03 6.48
N GLY A 556 23.99 16.75 5.42
CA GLY A 556 23.65 16.18 4.12
C GLY A 556 24.70 16.42 3.01
N TYR A 557 24.25 16.29 1.77
CA TYR A 557 25.06 16.59 0.58
C TYR A 557 25.34 18.10 0.44
N THR A 558 26.53 18.45 -0.05
CA THR A 558 26.91 19.85 -0.29
C THR A 558 26.18 20.45 -1.49
N VAL A 559 25.04 21.11 -1.25
CA VAL A 559 24.22 21.75 -2.29
C VAL A 559 24.47 23.26 -2.32
N THR A 560 24.59 23.86 -3.52
CA THR A 560 24.57 25.32 -3.70
C THR A 560 23.29 25.75 -4.42
N VAL A 561 22.47 26.59 -3.78
CA VAL A 561 21.22 27.12 -4.34
C VAL A 561 21.45 28.53 -4.87
N PHE A 562 21.12 28.75 -6.14
CA PHE A 562 21.23 30.06 -6.80
C PHE A 562 19.86 30.76 -6.84
N GLU A 563 19.70 31.79 -6.01
CA GLU A 563 18.50 32.63 -5.87
C GLU A 563 18.70 33.97 -6.62
N ARG A 564 17.68 34.39 -7.35
CA ARG A 564 17.69 35.63 -8.15
C ARG A 564 17.53 36.87 -7.25
N ASN A 565 16.71 36.75 -6.21
CA ASN A 565 16.31 37.86 -5.35
C ASN A 565 17.31 38.04 -4.19
N ASP A 566 17.09 39.04 -3.32
CA ASP A 566 18.00 39.40 -2.23
C ASP A 566 18.06 38.39 -1.07
N ARG A 567 17.02 37.56 -0.92
CA ARG A 567 16.88 36.51 0.12
C ARG A 567 16.24 35.26 -0.49
N PRO A 568 16.57 34.05 0.01
CA PRO A 568 15.96 32.81 -0.46
C PRO A 568 14.53 32.63 0.06
N GLY A 569 13.79 31.71 -0.58
CA GLY A 569 12.43 31.32 -0.18
C GLY A 569 11.34 31.72 -1.17
N GLY A 570 11.68 32.31 -2.32
CA GLY A 570 10.77 32.50 -3.45
C GLY A 570 9.41 33.11 -3.07
N LEU A 571 8.30 32.50 -3.51
CA LEU A 571 6.95 33.01 -3.24
C LEU A 571 6.55 32.98 -1.76
N LEU A 572 7.15 32.11 -0.93
CA LEU A 572 6.95 32.14 0.53
C LEU A 572 7.55 33.41 1.14
N GLN A 573 8.69 33.86 0.61
CA GLN A 573 9.38 35.07 1.05
C GLN A 573 8.77 36.35 0.46
N TYR A 574 8.43 36.39 -0.84
CA TYR A 574 8.00 37.61 -1.52
C TYR A 574 6.50 37.69 -1.88
N GLY A 575 5.82 36.57 -2.11
CA GLY A 575 4.44 36.55 -2.61
C GLY A 575 3.37 36.52 -1.51
N ILE A 576 3.56 35.72 -0.45
CA ILE A 576 2.58 35.57 0.63
C ILE A 576 2.69 36.76 1.61
N PRO A 577 1.61 37.46 1.98
CA PRO A 577 1.66 38.54 2.98
C PRO A 577 2.11 38.04 4.37
N THR A 578 2.92 38.84 5.08
CA THR A 578 3.44 38.52 6.43
C THR A 578 2.36 38.11 7.43
N MET A 579 1.17 38.74 7.33
CA MET A 579 0.02 38.43 8.17
C MET A 579 -0.53 36.99 7.99
N LYS A 580 -0.22 36.31 6.88
CA LYS A 580 -0.58 34.89 6.64
C LYS A 580 0.57 33.91 6.91
N LEU A 581 1.82 34.35 6.70
CA LEU A 581 3.02 33.57 6.96
C LEU A 581 4.14 34.53 7.40
N SER A 582 4.52 34.47 8.67
CA SER A 582 5.62 35.28 9.18
C SER A 582 6.93 34.97 8.43
N LYS A 583 7.64 36.03 8.02
CA LYS A 583 8.94 35.90 7.33
C LYS A 583 10.02 35.33 8.24
N GLU A 584 9.88 35.48 9.55
CA GLU A 584 10.79 34.85 10.51
C GLU A 584 10.66 33.32 10.49
N VAL A 585 9.47 32.77 10.20
CA VAL A 585 9.26 31.31 10.04
C VAL A 585 9.94 30.80 8.77
N VAL A 586 9.90 31.56 7.67
CA VAL A 586 10.66 31.25 6.44
C VAL A 586 12.16 31.31 6.72
N MET A 587 12.65 32.39 7.33
CA MET A 587 14.07 32.55 7.66
C MET A 587 14.56 31.57 8.72
N ARG A 588 13.69 31.02 9.58
CA ARG A 588 13.99 29.94 10.55
C ARG A 588 14.39 28.67 9.81
N ARG A 589 13.60 28.24 8.82
CA ARG A 589 13.94 27.08 7.99
C ARG A 589 15.16 27.34 7.11
N VAL A 590 15.31 28.53 6.52
CA VAL A 590 16.52 28.89 5.74
C VAL A 590 17.79 28.76 6.58
N ARG A 591 17.78 29.22 7.84
CA ARG A 591 18.92 29.06 8.77
C ARG A 591 19.23 27.59 9.06
N LEU A 592 18.21 26.75 9.23
CA LEU A 592 18.39 25.31 9.40
C LEU A 592 19.07 24.68 8.17
N LEU A 593 18.50 24.88 6.97
CA LEU A 593 19.07 24.41 5.69
C LEU A 593 20.52 24.89 5.49
N THR A 594 20.84 26.11 5.92
CA THR A 594 22.21 26.65 5.86
C THR A 594 23.16 25.92 6.83
N ALA A 595 22.68 25.52 8.01
CA ALA A 595 23.45 24.75 8.99
C ALA A 595 23.60 23.26 8.62
N GLU A 596 22.67 22.70 7.84
CA GLU A 596 22.75 21.36 7.21
C GLU A 596 23.81 21.30 6.09
N GLY A 597 24.32 22.46 5.64
CA GLY A 597 25.38 22.58 4.64
C GLY A 597 24.97 23.21 3.30
N ILE A 598 23.73 23.69 3.15
CA ILE A 598 23.24 24.29 1.90
C ILE A 598 23.71 25.74 1.74
N ALA A 599 24.51 25.99 0.72
CA ALA A 599 25.03 27.32 0.41
C ALA A 599 24.07 28.12 -0.47
N PHE A 600 23.40 29.13 0.09
CA PHE A 600 22.55 30.06 -0.66
C PHE A 600 23.36 31.21 -1.28
N LYS A 601 23.37 31.30 -2.61
CA LYS A 601 23.88 32.44 -3.38
C LYS A 601 22.70 33.28 -3.85
N CYS A 602 22.49 34.44 -3.23
CA CYS A 602 21.43 35.39 -3.57
C CYS A 602 21.94 36.48 -4.54
N ASN A 603 21.02 37.28 -5.12
CA ASN A 603 21.32 38.30 -6.13
C ASN A 603 22.09 37.72 -7.33
N VAL A 604 21.72 36.53 -7.80
CA VAL A 604 22.37 35.89 -8.95
C VAL A 604 21.91 36.58 -10.23
N ASP A 605 22.68 37.60 -10.61
CA ASP A 605 22.53 38.32 -11.86
C ASP A 605 22.63 37.38 -13.07
N GLY A 606 21.88 37.74 -14.11
CA GLY A 606 21.92 37.07 -15.41
C GLY A 606 20.66 36.26 -15.73
N ARG A 607 19.92 35.72 -14.75
CA ARG A 607 18.71 34.89 -15.01
C ARG A 607 17.60 35.65 -15.74
N GLN A 608 17.62 36.98 -15.68
CA GLN A 608 16.72 37.91 -16.36
C GLN A 608 17.20 38.36 -17.76
N LEU A 609 18.33 37.84 -18.27
CA LEU A 609 18.86 38.21 -19.59
C LEU A 609 18.11 37.51 -20.73
N ASN A 610 17.88 38.27 -21.81
CA ASN A 610 17.30 37.75 -23.04
C ASN A 610 18.16 36.61 -23.62
N GLY A 611 17.56 35.43 -23.81
CA GLY A 611 18.23 34.23 -24.32
C GLY A 611 18.30 33.06 -23.34
N ILE A 612 17.98 33.27 -22.05
CA ILE A 612 17.79 32.18 -21.09
C ILE A 612 16.33 31.72 -21.13
N HIS A 613 16.13 30.43 -21.41
CA HIS A 613 14.82 29.79 -21.58
C HIS A 613 14.83 28.41 -20.92
N PHE A 614 13.67 27.90 -20.48
CA PHE A 614 13.57 26.51 -20.05
C PHE A 614 13.55 25.57 -21.27
N ALA A 615 14.16 24.39 -21.14
CA ALA A 615 14.18 23.38 -22.22
C ALA A 615 12.76 23.07 -22.75
N MET A 616 11.79 22.88 -21.83
CA MET A 616 10.39 22.64 -22.18
C MET A 616 9.76 23.77 -22.99
N GLU A 617 10.06 25.04 -22.70
CA GLU A 617 9.55 26.19 -23.47
C GLU A 617 10.07 26.17 -24.92
N PHE A 618 11.33 25.77 -25.12
CA PHE A 618 11.92 25.65 -26.44
C PHE A 618 11.33 24.45 -27.21
N LEU A 619 11.28 23.28 -26.58
CA LEU A 619 10.79 22.02 -27.16
C LEU A 619 9.31 22.11 -27.53
N GLU A 620 8.46 22.65 -26.65
CA GLU A 620 7.01 22.79 -26.89
C GLU A 620 6.71 23.75 -28.05
N ASN A 621 7.42 24.88 -28.13
CA ASN A 621 7.28 25.81 -29.25
C ASN A 621 7.74 25.20 -30.57
N TRP A 622 8.81 24.39 -30.56
CA TRP A 622 9.29 23.72 -31.77
C TRP A 622 8.31 22.65 -32.27
N GLN A 623 7.77 21.82 -31.37
CA GLN A 623 6.77 20.80 -31.72
C GLN A 623 5.49 21.42 -32.28
N LYS A 624 4.95 22.48 -31.64
CA LYS A 624 3.78 23.23 -32.17
C LYS A 624 4.04 23.78 -33.58
N LYS A 625 5.27 24.22 -33.87
CA LYS A 625 5.68 24.72 -35.19
C LYS A 625 5.83 23.60 -36.23
N GLN A 626 6.33 22.42 -35.85
CA GLN A 626 6.41 21.25 -36.74
C GLN A 626 5.03 20.67 -37.08
N VAL A 627 4.09 20.67 -36.13
CA VAL A 627 2.69 20.24 -36.33
C VAL A 627 1.84 21.33 -37.03
N GLY A 628 2.43 22.47 -37.41
CA GLY A 628 1.76 23.52 -38.18
C GLY A 628 0.69 24.30 -37.40
N SER A 629 0.69 24.22 -36.06
CA SER A 629 -0.29 24.92 -35.22
C SER A 629 -0.10 26.43 -35.26
N THR A 630 -1.19 27.19 -35.39
CA THR A 630 -1.15 28.65 -35.45
C THR A 630 -0.73 29.25 -34.10
N ARG A 631 0.31 30.09 -34.15
CA ARG A 631 0.92 30.78 -33.01
C ARG A 631 -0.11 31.55 -32.15
N GLN A 632 -0.12 31.31 -30.84
CA GLN A 632 -0.68 32.27 -29.87
C GLN A 632 0.07 33.59 -30.02
N LYS A 633 -0.65 34.68 -30.31
CA LYS A 633 -0.07 35.94 -30.83
C LYS A 633 1.09 36.51 -29.99
N ASP A 634 1.04 36.30 -28.69
CA ASP A 634 1.93 36.96 -27.72
C ASP A 634 3.12 36.10 -27.27
N ALA A 635 3.21 34.85 -27.73
CA ALA A 635 4.34 33.96 -27.42
C ALA A 635 5.62 34.39 -28.18
N PRO A 636 6.81 34.45 -27.55
CA PRO A 636 8.06 34.81 -28.19
C PRO A 636 8.57 33.70 -29.12
N GLU A 637 9.16 34.05 -30.28
CA GLU A 637 9.72 33.06 -31.21
C GLU A 637 11.10 32.57 -30.74
N LEU A 638 11.10 31.47 -30.00
CA LEU A 638 12.31 30.78 -29.59
C LEU A 638 12.89 29.99 -30.78
N ASN A 639 14.14 30.29 -31.13
CA ASN A 639 14.85 29.67 -32.25
C ASN A 639 16.37 29.70 -31.99
N ALA A 640 17.05 28.58 -32.21
CA ALA A 640 18.50 28.42 -32.05
C ALA A 640 19.30 28.72 -33.33
N LYS A 641 18.64 28.85 -34.49
CA LYS A 641 19.30 29.13 -35.78
C LYS A 641 20.19 30.37 -35.69
N ASP A 642 21.41 30.26 -36.22
CA ASP A 642 22.44 31.29 -36.29
C ASP A 642 22.88 31.87 -34.91
N LYS A 643 22.73 31.09 -33.83
CA LYS A 643 23.15 31.44 -32.46
C LYS A 643 24.05 30.37 -31.84
N ASN A 644 24.90 30.79 -30.92
CA ASN A 644 25.59 29.88 -30.00
C ASN A 644 24.61 29.46 -28.88
N VAL A 645 24.48 28.16 -28.63
CA VAL A 645 23.59 27.60 -27.59
C VAL A 645 24.44 27.01 -26.46
N LEU A 646 24.04 27.28 -25.22
CA LEU A 646 24.59 26.66 -24.02
C LEU A 646 23.45 25.98 -23.25
N VAL A 647 23.53 24.66 -23.10
CA VAL A 647 22.63 23.89 -22.23
C VAL A 647 23.27 23.78 -20.85
N ILE A 648 22.48 23.89 -19.79
CA ILE A 648 22.93 23.81 -18.40
C ILE A 648 22.12 22.72 -17.69
N GLY A 649 22.76 21.58 -17.42
CA GLY A 649 22.11 20.33 -17.04
C GLY A 649 22.48 19.20 -18.01
N GLY A 650 21.89 18.03 -17.81
CA GLY A 650 22.07 16.87 -18.68
C GLY A 650 21.17 15.71 -18.26
N GLY A 651 20.79 14.89 -19.24
CA GLY A 651 19.77 13.84 -19.14
C GLY A 651 19.09 13.69 -20.50
N ASP A 652 17.87 13.14 -20.53
CA ASP A 652 17.10 12.94 -21.77
C ASP A 652 16.38 14.22 -22.26
N THR A 653 16.60 15.37 -21.60
CA THR A 653 15.94 16.68 -21.82
C THR A 653 16.97 17.78 -22.09
#